data_AF-E1ZGV5-F1
#
_entry.id   AF-E1ZGV5-F1
#
_cell.length_a   1.000
_cell.length_b   1.000
_cell.length_c   1.000
_cell.angle_alpha   90.00
_cell.angle_beta   90.00
_cell.angle_gamma   90.00
#
_symmetry.space_group_name_H-M   'P 1'
#
loop_
_entity.id
_entity.type
_entity.pdbx_description
1 polymer ?
#
loop_
_entity_poly.entity_id
_entity_poly.type
_entity_poly.pdbx_seq_one_letter_code
_entity_poly.pdbx_strand_id
1 'polypeptide(L)'
;MSPPPMALAPMMPPMASPMLPSGACMTPATGGKAPATATGGYLQVSSLQVYDELLEAALRAVGCGPRNLALHGPWVWLLDRFCEAFAVGRNYARLSYLKWVVRPENATLTADCFDVLLRDMVALQQAAGVEGLSSGELGVQAQVSARIEELLHTAFENYFMLSEETASGMMDGALAVRSGIPAVLRPAVQLFALVRDATSPADQEWLQERFRIAARKRYQALLTAAELQRPSSPRRQADARQGQVDSPEAVAAYGRLEELCRAIMNELRADDQIRDARILPAFVNLPDITALEYVNGIIKHLRKVLGRHPPPAPTEAAIRLVEAVGKLQNFVHRHKYAEANSRLNNRDIFGRFVLEWISSSAAQLSLRCRRLEQGVAGQHGWQEFATDGKNKVAHLVEDMLNAVQSEMGRYQRIITYWPMYGPDLERAVTGALREATMGVSRQCGLVQIKEGGQSPEPLAIQPYNRAQQRPGGGETAAAQRAGRTAWRWVQQAGADRAVVPATYRGAPMVLQQGINPNQALLLNSLRRLLQVSPQMEQELKRWCAEPLADSLAAGLRGAAAANASAPDRGAGTDRRLRREAPNLGAQFAQLVKELRSEYFAAITLCAERLAAELAKMPATSVVQLLRRDGVFASTQQLSGALMRIMEEVEKLLHWLSNVLDNRVFVALTRGLWDLTSKDVLDYTEDLREGRGGQRDAWRGRQSAATTLAHMDNFFKTVLTSSMGNDLQARGGAVANKDLALPQHSDRAHKLLADNDTTVHMSYDVY
;
A
#
# COMPACT_ATOMS: atom_id res chain seq x y z
N MET A 1 -32.55 70.33 32.76
CA MET A 1 -31.37 70.12 33.63
C MET A 1 -30.15 70.27 32.75
N SER A 2 -29.49 71.43 32.87
CA SER A 2 -28.28 71.83 32.16
C SER A 2 -27.04 71.21 32.84
N PRO A 3 -25.91 71.03 32.13
CA PRO A 3 -24.64 70.67 32.75
C PRO A 3 -23.94 71.92 33.34
N PRO A 4 -23.14 71.79 34.42
CA PRO A 4 -22.21 72.83 34.87
C PRO A 4 -20.78 72.65 34.30
N PRO A 5 -19.88 73.65 34.45
CA PRO A 5 -18.97 74.06 33.38
C PRO A 5 -17.46 73.84 33.64
N MET A 6 -16.69 74.08 32.56
CA MET A 6 -15.24 74.23 32.46
C MET A 6 -14.65 75.33 33.37
N ALA A 7 -13.40 75.12 33.80
CA ALA A 7 -12.48 76.19 34.19
C ALA A 7 -11.10 76.01 33.49
N LEU A 8 -10.66 77.09 32.83
CA LEU A 8 -9.36 77.35 32.19
C LEU A 8 -8.23 77.45 33.24
N ALA A 9 -6.94 77.22 32.92
CA ALA A 9 -6.01 78.09 32.16
C ALA A 9 -4.56 77.49 32.29
N PRO A 10 -3.45 78.12 31.79
CA PRO A 10 -3.19 78.94 30.60
C PRO A 10 -1.97 78.44 29.75
N MET A 11 -1.77 79.11 28.59
CA MET A 11 -0.65 78.96 27.65
C MET A 11 0.72 79.44 28.22
N MET A 12 1.81 78.81 27.75
CA MET A 12 3.17 79.37 27.68
C MET A 12 3.81 79.04 26.29
N PRO A 13 4.71 79.90 25.75
CA PRO A 13 5.12 79.93 24.33
C PRO A 13 6.42 79.14 24.04
N PRO A 14 6.88 79.05 22.77
CA PRO A 14 7.77 77.97 22.31
C PRO A 14 9.26 78.26 22.54
N MET A 15 10.02 77.21 22.83
CA MET A 15 11.49 77.24 22.91
C MET A 15 12.15 76.70 21.64
N ALA A 16 13.25 77.38 21.30
CA ALA A 16 14.04 77.28 20.09
C ALA A 16 14.79 75.94 19.93
N SER A 17 15.04 75.63 18.66
CA SER A 17 15.85 74.51 18.14
C SER A 17 17.27 74.47 18.70
N PRO A 18 17.86 73.27 18.88
CA PRO A 18 19.30 73.09 18.87
C PRO A 18 19.80 72.57 17.51
N MET A 19 20.85 73.22 17.01
CA MET A 19 21.68 72.78 15.89
C MET A 19 22.51 71.54 16.27
N LEU A 20 22.77 70.66 15.30
CA LEU A 20 23.85 69.65 15.28
C LEU A 20 24.21 69.34 13.80
N PRO A 21 25.40 68.79 13.49
CA PRO A 21 26.40 69.47 12.67
C PRO A 21 26.67 68.81 11.29
N SER A 22 27.26 69.61 10.41
CA SER A 22 27.83 69.21 9.10
C SER A 22 28.91 68.14 9.20
N GLY A 23 28.88 67.20 8.25
CA GLY A 23 30.04 66.37 7.93
C GLY A 23 29.70 65.10 7.16
N ALA A 24 29.43 65.21 5.85
CA ALA A 24 29.51 64.06 4.95
C ALA A 24 30.10 64.49 3.60
N CYS A 25 31.38 64.14 3.45
CA CYS A 25 32.13 64.13 2.21
C CYS A 25 31.49 63.13 1.24
N MET A 26 31.12 63.56 0.04
CA MET A 26 30.98 62.66 -1.11
C MET A 26 31.68 63.27 -2.34
N THR A 27 32.51 62.42 -2.92
CA THR A 27 33.28 62.59 -4.15
C THR A 27 32.39 62.68 -5.39
N PRO A 28 32.82 63.39 -6.45
CA PRO A 28 32.36 63.08 -7.80
C PRO A 28 33.52 62.73 -8.73
N ALA A 29 33.35 61.62 -9.44
CA ALA A 29 34.05 61.26 -10.68
C ALA A 29 32.93 60.68 -11.57
N THR A 30 32.72 61.04 -12.85
CA THR A 30 33.57 61.68 -13.87
C THR A 30 32.67 62.03 -15.07
N GLY A 31 33.05 63.06 -15.84
CA GLY A 31 32.78 63.10 -17.29
C GLY A 31 32.02 64.31 -17.83
N GLY A 32 32.77 65.31 -18.35
CA GLY A 32 32.23 66.34 -19.25
C GLY A 32 32.82 67.74 -19.05
N LYS A 33 34.04 67.98 -19.53
CA LYS A 33 34.65 69.33 -19.62
C LYS A 33 34.17 70.05 -20.89
N ALA A 34 33.64 71.26 -20.74
CA ALA A 34 33.69 72.35 -21.71
C ALA A 34 33.74 73.70 -20.96
N PRO A 35 34.32 74.77 -21.54
CA PRO A 35 35.10 75.75 -20.79
C PRO A 35 34.25 76.81 -20.10
N ALA A 36 34.68 77.20 -18.90
CA ALA A 36 34.20 78.36 -18.20
C ALA A 36 34.58 79.63 -18.96
N THR A 37 33.59 80.36 -19.46
CA THR A 37 33.71 81.79 -19.72
C THR A 37 32.78 82.50 -18.73
N ALA A 38 33.40 83.17 -17.77
CA ALA A 38 32.74 84.01 -16.80
C ALA A 38 32.28 85.31 -17.49
N THR A 39 30.97 85.40 -17.75
CA THR A 39 30.23 86.66 -17.85
C THR A 39 28.88 86.42 -17.19
N GLY A 40 28.45 87.34 -16.32
CA GLY A 40 27.35 87.17 -15.37
C GLY A 40 26.00 86.85 -16.02
N GLY A 41 25.71 85.55 -16.18
CA GLY A 41 24.40 85.03 -16.54
C GLY A 41 23.80 84.30 -15.34
N TYR A 42 22.54 84.62 -15.02
CA TYR A 42 21.71 83.77 -14.17
C TYR A 42 21.86 82.31 -14.65
N LEU A 43 22.02 81.36 -13.71
CA LEU A 43 21.92 79.93 -14.01
C LEU A 43 20.64 79.74 -14.82
N GLN A 44 20.76 79.34 -16.09
CA GLN A 44 19.60 79.02 -16.90
C GLN A 44 18.99 77.72 -16.38
N VAL A 45 18.14 77.84 -15.36
CA VAL A 45 17.37 76.72 -14.83
C VAL A 45 16.23 76.46 -15.80
N SER A 46 16.12 75.23 -16.29
CA SER A 46 15.01 74.86 -17.18
C SER A 46 13.70 74.78 -16.39
N SER A 47 12.57 75.08 -17.03
CA SER A 47 11.24 74.92 -16.41
C SER A 47 11.00 73.48 -15.91
N LEU A 48 11.61 72.49 -16.56
CA LEU A 48 11.58 71.08 -16.17
C LEU A 48 12.31 70.81 -14.85
N GLN A 49 13.49 71.43 -14.65
CA GLN A 49 14.23 71.31 -13.39
C GLN A 49 13.48 71.95 -12.22
N VAL A 50 12.88 73.12 -12.44
CA VAL A 50 12.05 73.78 -11.41
C VAL A 50 10.82 72.94 -11.07
N TYR A 51 10.21 72.32 -12.09
CA TYR A 51 9.07 71.42 -11.88
C TYR A 51 9.45 70.19 -11.06
N ASP A 52 10.59 69.56 -11.36
CA ASP A 52 11.04 68.37 -10.62
C ASP A 52 11.29 68.68 -9.12
N GLU A 53 11.91 69.83 -8.81
CA GLU A 53 12.11 70.29 -7.43
C GLU A 53 10.79 70.63 -6.72
N LEU A 54 9.87 71.30 -7.43
CA LEU A 54 8.55 71.63 -6.91
C LEU A 54 7.73 70.36 -6.60
N LEU A 55 7.77 69.38 -7.51
CA LEU A 55 7.11 68.09 -7.35
C LEU A 55 7.70 67.32 -6.17
N GLU A 56 9.02 67.29 -6.05
CA GLU A 56 9.72 66.63 -4.95
C GLU A 56 9.41 67.30 -3.60
N ALA A 57 9.32 68.63 -3.53
CA ALA A 57 8.88 69.36 -2.35
C ALA A 57 7.41 69.05 -1.99
N ALA A 58 6.52 69.02 -2.99
CA ALA A 58 5.11 68.69 -2.82
C ALA A 58 4.92 67.27 -2.27
N LEU A 59 5.60 66.30 -2.86
CA LEU A 59 5.53 64.88 -2.45
C LEU A 59 6.03 64.70 -1.01
N ARG A 60 7.13 65.36 -0.63
CA ARG A 60 7.61 65.31 0.76
C ARG A 60 6.66 66.00 1.74
N ALA A 61 6.08 67.15 1.36
CA ALA A 61 5.15 67.90 2.22
C ALA A 61 3.85 67.13 2.49
N VAL A 62 3.38 66.34 1.53
CA VAL A 62 2.21 65.45 1.67
C VAL A 62 2.56 64.18 2.46
N GLY A 63 3.85 63.89 2.68
CA GLY A 63 4.30 62.65 3.30
C GLY A 63 4.12 61.45 2.34
N CYS A 64 4.24 61.67 1.04
CA CYS A 64 4.19 60.59 0.07
C CYS A 64 5.36 59.61 0.31
N GLY A 65 5.04 58.34 0.44
CA GLY A 65 5.97 57.28 0.81
C GLY A 65 5.38 55.88 0.58
N PRO A 66 5.95 54.83 1.21
CA PRO A 66 5.65 53.42 0.93
C PRO A 66 4.17 53.00 0.94
N ARG A 67 3.34 53.68 1.74
CA ARG A 67 1.91 53.39 1.95
C ARG A 67 0.98 54.53 1.51
N ASN A 68 1.53 55.62 1.01
CA ASN A 68 0.74 56.77 0.55
C ASN A 68 1.40 57.37 -0.69
N LEU A 69 0.90 57.03 -1.86
CA LEU A 69 1.40 57.55 -3.14
C LEU A 69 0.54 58.69 -3.69
N ALA A 70 -0.55 59.04 -3.01
CA ALA A 70 -1.51 60.02 -3.52
C ALA A 70 -1.02 61.46 -3.29
N LEU A 71 -0.97 62.25 -4.37
CA LEU A 71 -0.90 63.71 -4.28
C LEU A 71 -2.30 64.26 -4.01
N HIS A 72 -2.44 65.11 -2.99
CA HIS A 72 -3.72 65.72 -2.65
C HIS A 72 -3.56 67.15 -2.11
N GLY A 73 -4.65 67.91 -2.18
CA GLY A 73 -4.74 69.25 -1.62
C GLY A 73 -4.10 70.35 -2.49
N PRO A 74 -3.62 71.46 -1.90
CA PRO A 74 -3.20 72.65 -2.64
C PRO A 74 -1.97 72.43 -3.54
N TRP A 75 -1.20 71.38 -3.27
CA TRP A 75 -0.05 70.99 -4.08
C TRP A 75 -0.43 70.53 -5.49
N VAL A 76 -1.56 69.83 -5.65
CA VAL A 76 -2.05 69.41 -6.98
C VAL A 76 -2.37 70.63 -7.84
N TRP A 77 -3.11 71.59 -7.26
CA TRP A 77 -3.41 72.86 -7.92
C TRP A 77 -2.14 73.63 -8.31
N LEU A 78 -1.15 73.69 -7.42
CA LEU A 78 0.09 74.42 -7.68
C LEU A 78 0.89 73.79 -8.83
N LEU A 79 0.99 72.46 -8.85
CA LEU A 79 1.66 71.72 -9.93
C LEU A 79 0.94 71.91 -11.27
N ASP A 80 -0.39 71.83 -11.29
CA ASP A 80 -1.19 72.07 -12.50
C ASP A 80 -1.00 73.49 -13.03
N ARG A 81 -1.06 74.50 -12.16
CA ARG A 81 -0.83 75.90 -12.55
C ARG A 81 0.58 76.15 -13.04
N PHE A 82 1.57 75.48 -12.45
CA PHE A 82 2.95 75.57 -12.91
C PHE A 82 3.09 74.97 -14.31
N CYS A 83 2.51 73.79 -14.56
CA CYS A 83 2.51 73.17 -15.89
C CYS A 83 1.87 74.07 -16.96
N GLU A 84 0.75 74.72 -16.65
CA GLU A 84 0.08 75.67 -17.55
C GLU A 84 0.93 76.92 -17.81
N ALA A 85 1.53 77.51 -16.77
CA ALA A 85 2.27 78.76 -16.87
C ALA A 85 3.62 78.62 -17.60
N PHE A 86 4.29 77.47 -17.45
CA PHE A 86 5.63 77.22 -17.98
C PHE A 86 5.69 76.17 -19.09
N ALA A 87 4.52 75.78 -19.63
CA ALA A 87 4.36 74.81 -20.73
C ALA A 87 5.06 73.46 -20.49
N VAL A 88 5.02 72.95 -19.25
CA VAL A 88 5.52 71.61 -18.93
C VAL A 88 4.52 70.58 -19.43
N GLY A 89 4.96 69.67 -20.30
CA GLY A 89 4.11 68.64 -20.89
C GLY A 89 3.52 67.71 -19.83
N ARG A 90 2.26 67.29 -20.03
CA ARG A 90 1.57 66.36 -19.12
C ARG A 90 2.26 64.99 -19.04
N ASN A 91 2.87 64.54 -20.14
CA ASN A 91 3.61 63.28 -20.19
C ASN A 91 4.90 63.37 -19.36
N TYR A 92 5.68 64.45 -19.51
CA TYR A 92 6.82 64.75 -18.64
C TYR A 92 6.41 64.82 -17.16
N ALA A 93 5.36 65.56 -16.82
CA ALA A 93 4.89 65.70 -15.43
C ALA A 93 4.57 64.33 -14.79
N ARG A 94 3.92 63.44 -15.55
CA ARG A 94 3.63 62.06 -15.13
C ARG A 94 4.90 61.20 -15.01
N LEU A 95 5.84 61.33 -15.94
CA LEU A 95 7.13 60.62 -15.90
C LEU A 95 7.98 61.05 -14.70
N SER A 96 8.00 62.33 -14.36
CA SER A 96 8.68 62.84 -13.16
C SER A 96 8.06 62.30 -11.87
N TYR A 97 6.72 62.19 -11.81
CA TYR A 97 6.03 61.55 -10.70
C TYR A 97 6.35 60.05 -10.62
N LEU A 98 6.29 59.32 -11.74
CA LEU A 98 6.64 57.90 -11.77
C LEU A 98 8.09 57.64 -11.36
N LYS A 99 9.03 58.51 -11.77
CA LYS A 99 10.43 58.48 -11.35
C LYS A 99 10.57 58.60 -9.83
N TRP A 100 9.67 59.31 -9.15
CA TRP A 100 9.60 59.35 -7.68
C TRP A 100 9.04 58.05 -7.09
N VAL A 101 7.95 57.54 -7.66
CA VAL A 101 7.28 56.30 -7.17
C VAL A 101 8.22 55.11 -7.24
N VAL A 102 8.99 54.95 -8.33
CA VAL A 102 9.92 53.83 -8.52
C VAL A 102 11.23 53.96 -7.73
N ARG A 103 11.42 55.01 -6.90
CA ARG A 103 12.60 55.11 -6.04
C ARG A 103 12.61 53.95 -5.03
N PRO A 104 13.78 53.37 -4.69
CA PRO A 104 13.86 52.23 -3.77
C PRO A 104 13.24 52.48 -2.38
N GLU A 105 13.19 53.74 -1.94
CA GLU A 105 12.63 54.14 -0.65
C GLU A 105 11.08 54.17 -0.66
N ASN A 106 10.48 54.30 -1.85
CA ASN A 106 9.04 54.51 -2.03
C ASN A 106 8.34 53.31 -2.65
N ALA A 107 9.01 52.60 -3.54
CA ALA A 107 8.44 51.46 -4.25
C ALA A 107 8.22 50.29 -3.30
N THR A 108 6.97 49.85 -3.19
CA THR A 108 6.58 48.69 -2.38
C THR A 108 5.96 47.60 -3.22
N LEU A 109 6.02 46.35 -2.74
CA LEU A 109 5.39 45.21 -3.40
C LEU A 109 3.92 45.06 -2.98
N THR A 110 3.19 46.18 -2.98
CA THR A 110 1.77 46.27 -2.62
C THR A 110 0.91 46.48 -3.85
N ALA A 111 -0.36 46.10 -3.80
CA ALA A 111 -1.33 46.36 -4.86
C ALA A 111 -1.41 47.86 -5.19
N ASP A 112 -1.49 48.72 -4.17
CA ASP A 112 -1.59 50.18 -4.34
C ASP A 112 -0.42 50.75 -5.16
N CYS A 113 0.81 50.31 -4.89
CA CYS A 113 1.98 50.75 -5.65
C CYS A 113 1.92 50.29 -7.10
N PHE A 114 1.60 49.02 -7.32
CA PHE A 114 1.53 48.45 -8.67
C PHE A 114 0.37 49.01 -9.50
N ASP A 115 -0.76 49.35 -8.87
CA ASP A 115 -1.92 49.98 -9.52
C ASP A 115 -1.60 51.40 -9.97
N VAL A 116 -0.85 52.18 -9.17
CA VAL A 116 -0.35 53.51 -9.58
C VAL A 116 0.57 53.40 -10.79
N LEU A 117 1.54 52.48 -10.73
CA LEU A 117 2.47 52.24 -11.85
C LEU A 117 1.73 51.82 -13.11
N LEU A 118 0.77 50.89 -12.99
CA LEU A 118 -0.04 50.41 -14.11
C LEU A 118 -0.87 51.52 -14.75
N ARG A 119 -1.64 52.26 -13.93
CA ARG A 119 -2.50 53.36 -14.40
C ARG A 119 -1.71 54.38 -15.21
N ASP A 120 -0.59 54.84 -14.65
CA ASP A 120 0.16 55.94 -15.25
C ASP A 120 0.99 55.47 -16.46
N MET A 121 1.49 54.23 -16.46
CA MET A 121 2.14 53.64 -17.63
C MET A 121 1.18 53.38 -18.80
N VAL A 122 -0.05 52.92 -18.53
CA VAL A 122 -1.09 52.76 -19.57
C VAL A 122 -1.39 54.11 -20.22
N ALA A 123 -1.53 55.14 -19.41
CA ALA A 123 -1.81 56.49 -19.90
C ALA A 123 -0.62 57.08 -20.70
N LEU A 124 0.63 56.71 -20.37
CA LEU A 124 1.80 57.07 -21.17
C LEU A 124 1.87 56.34 -22.52
N GLN A 125 1.53 55.05 -22.56
CA GLN A 125 1.49 54.30 -23.83
C GLN A 125 0.42 54.82 -24.78
N GLN A 126 -0.76 55.18 -24.26
CA GLN A 126 -1.82 55.79 -25.04
C GLN A 126 -1.37 57.14 -25.63
N ALA A 127 -0.73 57.99 -24.83
CA ALA A 127 -0.21 59.27 -25.28
C ALA A 127 0.91 59.12 -26.33
N ALA A 128 1.82 58.15 -26.14
CA ALA A 128 2.89 57.84 -27.07
C ALA A 128 2.37 57.40 -28.46
N GLY A 129 1.24 56.69 -28.51
CA GLY A 129 0.62 56.24 -29.76
C GLY A 129 -0.08 57.34 -30.56
N VAL A 130 -0.48 58.45 -29.93
CA VAL A 130 -1.22 59.54 -30.57
C VAL A 130 -0.32 60.72 -30.93
N GLU A 131 0.44 61.23 -29.95
CA GLU A 131 1.20 62.48 -30.09
C GLU A 131 2.72 62.24 -30.23
N GLY A 132 3.19 61.04 -29.87
CA GLY A 132 4.61 60.72 -29.74
C GLY A 132 5.23 61.33 -28.48
N LEU A 133 6.20 60.64 -27.89
CA LEU A 133 6.98 61.17 -26.76
C LEU A 133 8.23 61.88 -27.27
N SER A 134 8.64 62.95 -26.60
CA SER A 134 9.92 63.61 -26.90
C SER A 134 11.11 62.72 -26.54
N SER A 135 12.28 63.00 -27.12
CA SER A 135 13.52 62.24 -26.82
C SER A 135 13.88 62.23 -25.32
N GLY A 136 13.65 63.35 -24.62
CA GLY A 136 13.85 63.42 -23.17
C GLY A 136 12.85 62.56 -22.38
N GLU A 137 11.57 62.56 -22.79
CA GLU A 137 10.53 61.74 -22.17
C GLU A 137 10.76 60.25 -22.40
N LEU A 138 11.20 59.85 -23.61
CA LEU A 138 11.59 58.47 -23.91
C LEU A 138 12.75 58.00 -23.01
N GLY A 139 13.73 58.87 -22.76
CA GLY A 139 14.83 58.59 -21.84
C GLY A 139 14.37 58.34 -20.41
N VAL A 140 13.46 59.18 -19.88
CA VAL A 140 12.91 59.01 -18.53
C VAL A 140 11.99 57.79 -18.47
N GLN A 141 11.17 57.55 -19.50
CA GLN A 141 10.33 56.36 -19.59
C GLN A 141 11.16 55.08 -19.56
N ALA A 142 12.26 55.01 -20.31
CA ALA A 142 13.16 53.86 -20.29
C ALA A 142 13.74 53.60 -18.89
N GLN A 143 14.11 54.65 -18.15
CA GLN A 143 14.59 54.52 -16.77
C GLN A 143 13.50 54.01 -15.82
N VAL A 144 12.28 54.54 -15.94
CA VAL A 144 11.13 54.09 -15.15
C VAL A 144 10.79 52.63 -15.47
N SER A 145 10.74 52.26 -16.75
CA SER A 145 10.52 50.88 -17.19
C SER A 145 11.56 49.92 -16.63
N ALA A 146 12.84 50.28 -16.67
CA ALA A 146 13.91 49.45 -16.10
C ALA A 146 13.72 49.20 -14.59
N ARG A 147 13.30 50.22 -13.83
CA ARG A 147 12.98 50.06 -12.41
C ARG A 147 11.71 49.23 -12.19
N ILE A 148 10.70 49.37 -13.04
CA ILE A 148 9.51 48.52 -13.01
C ILE A 148 9.89 47.05 -13.26
N GLU A 149 10.80 46.77 -14.19
CA GLU A 149 11.30 45.41 -14.43
C GLU A 149 11.98 44.83 -13.18
N GLU A 150 12.80 45.62 -12.47
CA GLU A 150 13.42 45.21 -11.19
C GLU A 150 12.36 44.88 -10.11
N LEU A 151 11.28 45.66 -10.04
CA LEU A 151 10.16 45.39 -9.13
C LEU A 151 9.42 44.11 -9.52
N LEU A 152 9.18 43.90 -10.82
CA LEU A 152 8.55 42.68 -11.33
C LEU A 152 9.42 41.43 -11.07
N HIS A 153 10.74 41.53 -11.25
CA HIS A 153 11.70 40.50 -10.85
C HIS A 153 11.49 40.11 -9.38
N THR A 154 11.48 41.11 -8.49
CA THR A 154 11.39 40.91 -7.05
C THR A 154 10.02 40.35 -6.64
N ALA A 155 8.93 40.85 -7.25
CA ALA A 155 7.57 40.38 -6.99
C ALA A 155 7.39 38.91 -7.40
N PHE A 156 7.72 38.55 -8.64
CA PHE A 156 7.49 37.18 -9.13
C PHE A 156 8.42 36.15 -8.46
N GLU A 157 9.68 36.50 -8.19
CA GLU A 157 10.60 35.59 -7.50
C GLU A 157 10.26 35.34 -6.01
N ASN A 158 9.44 36.20 -5.41
CA ASN A 158 9.06 36.12 -4.01
C ASN A 158 7.52 36.08 -3.84
N TYR A 159 6.77 35.62 -4.84
CA TYR A 159 5.30 35.64 -4.82
C TYR A 159 4.68 34.95 -3.59
N PHE A 160 5.35 33.95 -3.03
CA PHE A 160 4.91 33.24 -1.83
C PHE A 160 5.07 34.04 -0.53
N MET A 161 5.84 35.14 -0.57
CA MET A 161 6.10 36.06 0.54
C MET A 161 5.27 37.34 0.49
N LEU A 162 4.59 37.60 -0.63
CA LEU A 162 3.86 38.84 -0.83
C LEU A 162 2.67 38.94 0.13
N SER A 163 2.58 40.06 0.85
CA SER A 163 1.51 40.32 1.82
C SER A 163 1.24 41.82 1.91
N GLU A 164 -0.04 42.18 1.92
CA GLU A 164 -0.48 43.56 2.12
C GLU A 164 -0.35 44.02 3.58
N GLU A 165 -0.13 43.09 4.52
CA GLU A 165 -0.05 43.37 5.96
C GLU A 165 1.24 44.13 6.33
N THR A 166 2.33 43.96 5.57
CA THR A 166 3.62 44.57 5.86
C THR A 166 3.86 45.83 5.04
N ALA A 167 4.58 46.81 5.61
CA ALA A 167 4.83 48.09 4.97
C ALA A 167 5.55 47.99 3.61
N SER A 168 6.38 46.96 3.43
CA SER A 168 7.13 46.70 2.20
C SER A 168 6.36 45.88 1.16
N GLY A 169 5.24 45.25 1.53
CA GLY A 169 4.55 44.26 0.70
C GLY A 169 5.13 42.84 0.79
N MET A 170 6.11 42.59 1.66
CA MET A 170 6.72 41.27 1.89
C MET A 170 6.69 40.87 3.37
N MET A 171 6.35 39.62 3.65
CA MET A 171 6.42 39.04 5.00
C MET A 171 7.88 38.90 5.47
N ASP A 172 8.10 38.97 6.78
CA ASP A 172 9.42 38.73 7.38
C ASP A 172 9.72 37.23 7.46
N GLY A 173 10.72 36.79 6.68
CA GLY A 173 11.29 35.45 6.74
C GLY A 173 10.58 34.40 5.90
N ALA A 174 11.35 33.63 5.11
CA ALA A 174 10.85 32.69 4.10
C ALA A 174 9.92 31.56 4.60
N LEU A 175 9.75 31.43 5.91
CA LEU A 175 8.90 30.45 6.59
C LEU A 175 7.45 30.94 6.81
N ALA A 176 7.18 32.21 6.49
CA ALA A 176 5.84 32.77 6.63
C ALA A 176 4.80 31.98 5.82
N VAL A 177 3.59 31.89 6.36
CA VAL A 177 2.46 31.19 5.75
C VAL A 177 1.58 32.21 5.05
N ARG A 178 1.31 31.99 3.77
CA ARG A 178 0.51 32.89 2.96
C ARG A 178 -0.98 32.81 3.32
N SER A 179 -1.62 33.96 3.50
CA SER A 179 -3.08 34.10 3.66
C SER A 179 -3.76 34.35 2.31
N GLY A 180 -4.01 33.29 1.55
CA GLY A 180 -4.77 33.37 0.29
C GLY A 180 -3.93 33.82 -0.91
N ILE A 181 -4.55 34.55 -1.84
CA ILE A 181 -3.92 34.99 -3.10
C ILE A 181 -3.36 36.40 -2.90
N PRO A 182 -2.06 36.65 -3.16
CA PRO A 182 -1.50 37.99 -3.02
C PRO A 182 -2.17 39.00 -3.95
N ALA A 183 -2.66 40.11 -3.39
CA ALA A 183 -3.42 41.12 -4.14
C ALA A 183 -2.57 41.77 -5.26
N VAL A 184 -1.30 42.08 -4.96
CA VAL A 184 -0.33 42.65 -5.90
C VAL A 184 -0.06 41.80 -7.15
N LEU A 185 -0.33 40.48 -7.14
CA LEU A 185 -0.04 39.63 -8.30
C LEU A 185 -0.83 40.04 -9.56
N ARG A 186 -2.08 40.48 -9.39
CA ARG A 186 -2.91 40.91 -10.52
C ARG A 186 -2.34 42.14 -11.23
N PRO A 187 -2.11 43.28 -10.54
CA PRO A 187 -1.52 44.44 -11.20
C PRO A 187 -0.08 44.18 -11.65
N ALA A 188 0.69 43.31 -10.98
CA ALA A 188 2.01 42.89 -11.46
C ALA A 188 1.97 42.17 -12.82
N VAL A 189 1.04 41.24 -13.03
CA VAL A 189 0.89 40.56 -14.33
C VAL A 189 0.45 41.53 -15.42
N GLN A 190 -0.46 42.47 -15.11
CA GLN A 190 -0.90 43.49 -16.06
C GLN A 190 0.24 44.44 -16.43
N LEU A 191 1.06 44.83 -15.46
CA LEU A 191 2.23 45.67 -15.66
C LEU A 191 3.32 44.94 -16.46
N PHE A 192 3.52 43.64 -16.23
CA PHE A 192 4.38 42.80 -17.06
C PHE A 192 3.93 42.80 -18.53
N ALA A 193 2.64 42.61 -18.80
CA ALA A 193 2.11 42.61 -20.17
C ALA A 193 2.18 43.98 -20.86
N LEU A 194 2.41 45.05 -20.09
CA LEU A 194 2.58 46.41 -20.57
C LEU A 194 4.03 46.72 -20.94
N VAL A 195 4.97 46.26 -20.11
CA VAL A 195 6.42 46.55 -20.26
C VAL A 195 7.12 45.53 -21.17
N ARG A 196 6.57 44.31 -21.28
CA ARG A 196 7.15 43.20 -22.05
C ARG A 196 6.12 42.60 -23.01
N ASP A 197 6.60 41.95 -24.07
CA ASP A 197 5.73 41.32 -25.06
C ASP A 197 5.37 39.89 -24.64
N ALA A 198 4.19 39.72 -24.04
CA ALA A 198 3.70 38.41 -23.60
C ALA A 198 3.54 37.38 -24.74
N THR A 199 3.60 37.79 -26.01
CA THR A 199 3.60 36.87 -27.17
C THR A 199 4.99 36.37 -27.55
N SER A 200 6.04 37.06 -27.12
CA SER A 200 7.43 36.69 -27.37
C SER A 200 7.84 35.46 -26.53
N PRO A 201 8.46 34.42 -27.14
CA PRO A 201 8.89 33.24 -26.40
C PRO A 201 9.94 33.57 -25.34
N ALA A 202 10.79 34.58 -25.57
CA ALA A 202 11.81 35.02 -24.61
C ALA A 202 11.18 35.60 -23.33
N ASP A 203 10.10 36.37 -23.46
CA ASP A 203 9.39 36.97 -22.33
C ASP A 203 8.52 35.96 -21.60
N GLN A 204 7.95 35.00 -22.32
CA GLN A 204 7.26 33.86 -21.73
C GLN A 204 8.22 33.01 -20.88
N GLU A 205 9.40 32.69 -21.41
CA GLU A 205 10.45 31.96 -20.69
C GLU A 205 10.96 32.76 -19.48
N TRP A 206 11.16 34.07 -19.65
CA TRP A 206 11.57 34.96 -18.56
C TRP A 206 10.61 34.86 -17.37
N LEU A 207 9.29 34.92 -17.61
CA LEU A 207 8.28 34.88 -16.54
C LEU A 207 8.23 33.49 -15.88
N GLN A 208 8.25 32.42 -16.68
CA GLN A 208 8.30 31.06 -16.15
C GLN A 208 9.55 30.84 -15.29
N GLU A 209 10.71 31.36 -15.69
CA GLU A 209 11.96 31.22 -14.92
C GLU A 209 11.89 31.94 -13.58
N ARG A 210 11.23 33.10 -13.48
CA ARG A 210 11.01 33.76 -12.18
C ARG A 210 10.22 32.88 -11.22
N PHE A 211 9.17 32.22 -11.70
CA PHE A 211 8.41 31.27 -10.87
C PHE A 211 9.20 30.01 -10.54
N ARG A 212 10.08 29.52 -11.42
CA ARG A 212 11.02 28.42 -11.09
C ARG A 212 12.00 28.83 -9.99
N ILE A 213 12.57 30.03 -10.06
CA ILE A 213 13.44 30.59 -9.02
C ILE A 213 12.67 30.69 -7.69
N ALA A 214 11.44 31.22 -7.73
CA ALA A 214 10.57 31.31 -6.56
C ALA A 214 10.27 29.94 -5.94
N ALA A 215 9.94 28.95 -6.76
CA ALA A 215 9.71 27.57 -6.32
C ALA A 215 10.94 27.00 -5.63
N ARG A 216 12.14 27.16 -6.19
CA ARG A 216 13.38 26.72 -5.56
C ARG A 216 13.63 27.41 -4.22
N LYS A 217 13.43 28.73 -4.13
CA LYS A 217 13.54 29.49 -2.87
C LYS A 217 12.54 28.98 -1.82
N ARG A 218 11.27 28.80 -2.20
CA ARG A 218 10.24 28.29 -1.30
C ARG A 218 10.55 26.86 -0.84
N TYR A 219 10.98 25.97 -1.72
CA TYR A 219 11.39 24.61 -1.34
C TYR A 219 12.49 24.61 -0.28
N GLN A 220 13.52 25.45 -0.46
CA GLN A 220 14.60 25.57 0.53
C GLN A 220 14.08 26.07 1.88
N ALA A 221 13.14 27.02 1.87
CA ALA A 221 12.52 27.49 3.10
C ALA A 221 11.70 26.39 3.80
N LEU A 222 10.91 25.61 3.05
CA LEU A 222 10.15 24.47 3.59
C LEU A 222 11.09 23.40 4.18
N LEU A 223 12.22 23.14 3.52
CA LEU A 223 13.23 22.22 4.00
C LEU A 223 13.82 22.70 5.34
N THR A 224 14.23 23.97 5.42
CA THR A 224 14.71 24.58 6.67
C THR A 224 13.64 24.54 7.77
N ALA A 225 12.37 24.80 7.42
CA ALA A 225 11.24 24.69 8.35
C ALA A 225 11.15 23.29 8.95
N ALA A 226 11.20 22.26 8.09
CA ALA A 226 11.14 20.87 8.51
C ALA A 226 12.36 20.47 9.36
N GLU A 227 13.54 21.04 9.10
CA GLU A 227 14.75 20.84 9.90
C GLU A 227 14.69 21.46 11.30
N LEU A 228 14.01 22.59 11.45
CA LEU A 228 13.84 23.29 12.73
C LEU A 228 12.76 22.66 13.63
N GLN A 229 11.85 21.87 13.06
CA GLN A 229 10.85 21.19 13.87
C GLN A 229 11.50 20.16 14.80
N ARG A 230 11.16 20.24 16.09
CA ARG A 230 11.60 19.23 17.06
C ARG A 230 11.01 17.88 16.65
N PRO A 231 11.82 16.80 16.59
CA PRO A 231 11.26 15.47 16.38
C PRO A 231 10.22 15.21 17.46
N SER A 232 9.00 14.85 17.04
CA SER A 232 7.98 14.37 17.96
C SER A 232 8.63 13.28 18.81
N SER A 233 8.63 13.42 20.14
CA SER A 233 9.20 12.41 21.02
C SER A 233 8.66 11.04 20.60
N PRO A 234 9.51 10.01 20.45
CA PRO A 234 9.00 8.68 20.20
C PRO A 234 8.07 8.36 21.37
N ARG A 235 6.75 8.27 21.11
CA ARG A 235 5.83 7.58 22.02
C ARG A 235 6.52 6.26 22.31
N ARG A 236 6.90 5.99 23.57
CA ARG A 236 7.55 4.74 23.99
C ARG A 236 6.77 3.60 23.34
N GLN A 237 7.34 3.00 22.30
CA GLN A 237 6.74 1.84 21.65
C GLN A 237 6.88 0.71 22.66
N ALA A 238 5.74 0.28 23.20
CA ALA A 238 5.67 -0.81 24.16
C ALA A 238 6.06 -2.17 23.55
N ASP A 239 6.29 -2.24 22.24
CA ASP A 239 6.67 -3.46 21.52
C ASP A 239 8.17 -3.53 21.23
N ALA A 240 8.99 -3.29 22.26
CA ALA A 240 10.41 -3.63 22.27
C ALA A 240 10.62 -5.16 22.35
N ARG A 241 10.00 -5.92 21.45
CA ARG A 241 10.21 -7.36 21.32
C ARG A 241 10.87 -7.66 19.97
N GLN A 242 12.20 -7.72 20.00
CA GLN A 242 13.05 -8.44 19.04
C GLN A 242 13.05 -7.98 17.56
N GLY A 243 12.66 -6.74 17.25
CA GLY A 243 12.77 -6.17 15.89
C GLY A 243 14.03 -5.33 15.68
N GLN A 244 14.54 -5.30 14.44
CA GLN A 244 15.56 -4.34 13.99
C GLN A 244 14.96 -2.92 14.04
N VAL A 245 15.52 -2.04 14.87
CA VAL A 245 14.97 -0.69 15.12
C VAL A 245 15.83 0.36 14.40
N ASP A 246 15.18 1.40 13.88
CA ASP A 246 15.90 2.57 13.35
C ASP A 246 16.66 3.31 14.46
N SER A 247 17.78 3.93 14.10
CA SER A 247 18.47 4.85 15.01
C SER A 247 17.59 6.07 15.31
N PRO A 248 17.71 6.72 16.49
CA PRO A 248 16.92 7.91 16.81
C PRO A 248 17.14 9.05 15.79
N GLU A 249 18.33 9.14 15.20
CA GLU A 249 18.65 10.05 14.11
C GLU A 249 17.86 9.75 12.84
N ALA A 250 17.73 8.46 12.47
CA ALA A 250 16.97 8.02 11.31
C ALA A 250 15.47 8.30 11.49
N VAL A 251 14.91 8.02 12.68
CA VAL A 251 13.52 8.33 13.01
C VAL A 251 13.25 9.84 12.89
N ALA A 252 14.13 10.68 13.42
CA ALA A 252 14.01 12.13 13.28
C ALA A 252 14.11 12.57 11.81
N ALA A 253 15.05 12.01 11.03
CA ALA A 253 15.20 12.34 9.61
C ALA A 253 13.98 11.95 8.77
N TYR A 254 13.39 10.77 9.02
CA TYR A 254 12.16 10.33 8.36
C TYR A 254 10.97 11.22 8.73
N GLY A 255 10.82 11.57 10.02
CA GLY A 255 9.76 12.48 10.47
C GLY A 255 9.84 13.87 9.82
N ARG A 256 11.05 14.40 9.62
CA ARG A 256 11.24 15.67 8.89
C ARG A 256 10.82 15.58 7.42
N LEU A 257 11.10 14.46 6.76
CA LEU A 257 10.69 14.23 5.37
C LEU A 257 9.18 14.02 5.23
N GLU A 258 8.55 13.34 6.19
CA GLU A 258 7.09 13.21 6.28
C GLU A 258 6.44 14.60 6.35
N GLU A 259 6.93 15.45 7.24
CA GLU A 259 6.45 16.83 7.39
C GLU A 259 6.68 17.67 6.12
N LEU A 260 7.86 17.53 5.49
CA LEU A 260 8.16 18.22 4.25
C LEU A 260 7.20 17.82 3.12
N CYS A 261 6.85 16.53 3.00
CA CYS A 261 5.83 16.08 2.04
C CYS A 261 4.47 16.74 2.29
N ARG A 262 4.07 16.87 3.57
CA ARG A 262 2.83 17.53 3.98
C ARG A 262 2.85 19.02 3.64
N ALA A 263 3.96 19.71 3.91
CA ALA A 263 4.14 21.12 3.61
C ALA A 263 4.09 21.38 2.09
N ILE A 264 4.79 20.57 1.29
CA ILE A 264 4.74 20.65 -0.18
C ILE A 264 3.30 20.53 -0.70
N MET A 265 2.53 19.54 -0.22
CA MET A 265 1.12 19.39 -0.63
C MET A 265 0.27 20.61 -0.27
N ASN A 266 0.53 21.27 0.86
CA ASN A 266 -0.19 22.48 1.25
C ASN A 266 0.14 23.67 0.33
N GLU A 267 1.42 23.83 -0.02
CA GLU A 267 1.85 24.89 -0.95
C GLU A 267 1.28 24.68 -2.35
N LEU A 268 1.28 23.44 -2.86
CA LEU A 268 0.70 23.13 -4.16
C LEU A 268 -0.82 23.40 -4.21
N ARG A 269 -1.55 23.15 -3.11
CA ARG A 269 -2.96 23.55 -3.02
C ARG A 269 -3.12 25.07 -3.07
N ALA A 270 -2.21 25.80 -2.44
CA ALA A 270 -2.22 27.25 -2.49
C ALA A 270 -1.91 27.75 -3.91
N ASP A 271 -1.00 27.10 -4.64
CA ASP A 271 -0.71 27.43 -6.04
C ASP A 271 -1.87 27.09 -6.98
N ASP A 272 -2.61 26.00 -6.72
CA ASP A 272 -3.85 25.69 -7.43
C ASP A 272 -4.86 26.84 -7.28
N GLN A 273 -5.00 27.43 -6.09
CA GLN A 273 -5.88 28.59 -5.89
C GLN A 273 -5.47 29.79 -6.77
N ILE A 274 -4.18 30.03 -6.96
CA ILE A 274 -3.67 31.09 -7.85
C ILE A 274 -4.02 30.79 -9.31
N ARG A 275 -3.81 29.54 -9.75
CA ARG A 275 -4.18 29.09 -11.10
C ARG A 275 -5.68 29.26 -11.33
N ASP A 276 -6.49 28.81 -10.38
CA ASP A 276 -7.95 28.78 -10.49
C ASP A 276 -8.53 30.21 -10.49
N ALA A 277 -7.86 31.16 -9.85
CA ALA A 277 -8.19 32.59 -9.93
C ALA A 277 -7.85 33.24 -11.29
N ARG A 278 -7.17 32.52 -12.19
CA ARG A 278 -6.84 32.95 -13.57
C ARG A 278 -6.12 34.30 -13.64
N ILE A 279 -5.23 34.56 -12.68
CA ILE A 279 -4.45 35.80 -12.61
C ILE A 279 -3.25 35.74 -13.56
N LEU A 280 -2.63 34.57 -13.71
CA LEU A 280 -1.44 34.38 -14.53
C LEU A 280 -1.81 34.16 -16.01
N PRO A 281 -0.92 34.53 -16.96
CA PRO A 281 -1.12 34.25 -18.39
C PRO A 281 -1.25 32.75 -18.66
N ALA A 282 -1.98 32.38 -19.72
CA ALA A 282 -2.27 30.97 -20.05
C ALA A 282 -1.03 30.09 -20.29
N PHE A 283 0.09 30.68 -20.69
CA PHE A 283 1.36 29.96 -20.87
C PHE A 283 2.09 29.65 -19.55
N VAL A 284 1.62 30.17 -18.41
CA VAL A 284 2.18 29.89 -17.08
C VAL A 284 1.23 28.99 -16.31
N ASN A 285 1.54 27.69 -16.25
CA ASN A 285 0.89 26.80 -15.29
C ASN A 285 1.72 26.74 -14.00
N LEU A 286 1.40 27.62 -13.05
CA LEU A 286 2.17 27.75 -11.81
C LEU A 286 2.27 26.42 -11.02
N PRO A 287 1.17 25.70 -10.73
CA PRO A 287 1.25 24.41 -10.05
C PRO A 287 2.13 23.36 -10.74
N ASP A 288 2.15 23.30 -12.07
CA ASP A 288 3.02 22.36 -12.80
C ASP A 288 4.50 22.71 -12.61
N ILE A 289 4.82 24.01 -12.72
CA ILE A 289 6.18 24.53 -12.52
C ILE A 289 6.65 24.27 -11.09
N THR A 290 5.84 24.61 -10.08
CA THR A 290 6.21 24.47 -8.67
C THR A 290 6.26 22.99 -8.27
N ALA A 291 5.31 22.17 -8.71
CA ALA A 291 5.31 20.72 -8.44
C ALA A 291 6.56 20.04 -9.00
N LEU A 292 7.01 20.40 -10.20
CA LEU A 292 8.22 19.83 -10.78
C LEU A 292 9.47 20.14 -9.93
N GLU A 293 9.65 21.39 -9.53
CA GLU A 293 10.79 21.81 -8.69
C GLU A 293 10.73 21.15 -7.30
N TYR A 294 9.55 21.10 -6.68
CA TYR A 294 9.36 20.45 -5.38
C TYR A 294 9.63 18.94 -5.44
N VAL A 295 9.16 18.26 -6.49
CA VAL A 295 9.40 16.83 -6.70
C VAL A 295 10.88 16.55 -6.95
N ASN A 296 11.57 17.35 -7.76
CA ASN A 296 13.01 17.22 -7.95
C ASN A 296 13.79 17.42 -6.64
N GLY A 297 13.38 18.41 -5.84
CA GLY A 297 13.93 18.69 -4.52
C GLY A 297 13.76 17.52 -3.57
N ILE A 298 12.53 17.03 -3.39
CA ILE A 298 12.24 15.97 -2.41
C ILE A 298 12.89 14.64 -2.80
N ILE A 299 12.94 14.28 -4.09
CA ILE A 299 13.62 13.06 -4.55
C ILE A 299 15.11 13.10 -4.18
N LYS A 300 15.78 14.24 -4.40
CA LYS A 300 17.19 14.42 -4.04
C LYS A 300 17.41 14.26 -2.54
N HIS A 301 16.53 14.83 -1.71
CA HIS A 301 16.64 14.75 -0.25
C HIS A 301 16.30 13.34 0.27
N LEU A 302 15.26 12.70 -0.26
CA LEU A 302 14.90 11.31 0.05
C LEU A 302 16.08 10.37 -0.21
N ARG A 303 16.69 10.44 -1.41
CA ARG A 303 17.86 9.61 -1.75
C ARG A 303 19.05 9.86 -0.80
N LYS A 304 19.31 11.12 -0.45
CA LYS A 304 20.39 11.48 0.50
C LYS A 304 20.12 10.90 1.89
N VAL A 305 18.90 11.01 2.41
CA VAL A 305 18.54 10.51 3.74
C VAL A 305 18.53 8.98 3.77
N LEU A 306 17.89 8.33 2.79
CA LEU A 306 17.84 6.86 2.69
C LEU A 306 19.22 6.24 2.43
N GLY A 307 20.13 6.97 1.76
CA GLY A 307 21.52 6.54 1.58
C GLY A 307 22.34 6.63 2.88
N ARG A 308 22.08 7.62 3.73
CA ARG A 308 22.77 7.79 5.02
C ARG A 308 22.18 6.90 6.12
N HIS A 309 20.87 6.74 6.11
CA HIS A 309 20.10 5.96 7.06
C HIS A 309 19.22 4.99 6.27
N PRO A 310 19.75 3.84 5.84
CA PRO A 310 18.95 2.83 5.18
C PRO A 310 18.01 2.17 6.19
N PRO A 311 16.70 2.14 5.95
CA PRO A 311 15.75 1.52 6.88
C PRO A 311 15.93 -0.01 6.90
N PRO A 312 16.18 -0.62 8.07
CA PRO A 312 16.56 -2.03 8.17
C PRO A 312 15.37 -3.00 8.05
N ALA A 313 14.17 -2.51 8.34
CA ALA A 313 12.92 -3.28 8.40
C ALA A 313 11.74 -2.33 8.14
N PRO A 314 10.50 -2.84 7.93
CA PRO A 314 9.29 -2.03 7.90
C PRO A 314 8.95 -1.54 9.31
N THR A 315 9.77 -0.63 9.84
CA THR A 315 9.54 0.06 11.12
C THR A 315 8.40 1.07 10.97
N GLU A 316 7.80 1.48 12.09
CA GLU A 316 6.74 2.50 12.06
C GLU A 316 7.21 3.82 11.41
N ALA A 317 8.46 4.23 11.66
CA ALA A 317 9.02 5.45 11.08
C ALA A 317 9.23 5.31 9.57
N ALA A 318 9.76 4.18 9.10
CA ALA A 318 9.94 3.92 7.67
C ALA A 318 8.59 3.80 6.95
N ILE A 319 7.60 3.13 7.55
CA ILE A 319 6.24 3.00 6.99
C ILE A 319 5.57 4.37 6.88
N ARG A 320 5.69 5.25 7.88
CA ARG A 320 5.15 6.62 7.82
C ARG A 320 5.76 7.45 6.70
N LEU A 321 7.09 7.36 6.53
CA LEU A 321 7.77 8.03 5.43
C LEU A 321 7.27 7.52 4.07
N VAL A 322 7.22 6.20 3.91
CA VAL A 322 6.67 5.52 2.74
C VAL A 322 5.25 6.00 2.43
N GLU A 323 4.39 6.05 3.44
CA GLU A 323 3.02 6.53 3.33
C GLU A 323 2.94 8.02 2.94
N ALA A 324 3.79 8.87 3.53
CA ALA A 324 3.82 10.30 3.23
C ALA A 324 4.20 10.58 1.77
N VAL A 325 5.21 9.88 1.24
CA VAL A 325 5.59 10.00 -0.18
C VAL A 325 4.52 9.36 -1.08
N GLY A 326 3.87 8.28 -0.64
CA GLY A 326 2.70 7.71 -1.30
C GLY A 326 1.55 8.71 -1.44
N LYS A 327 1.24 9.45 -0.39
CA LYS A 327 0.24 10.53 -0.39
C LYS A 327 0.62 11.66 -1.35
N LEU A 328 1.89 12.08 -1.35
CA LEU A 328 2.39 13.09 -2.29
C LEU A 328 2.28 12.62 -3.74
N GLN A 329 2.68 11.38 -4.07
CA GLN A 329 2.56 10.86 -5.43
C GLN A 329 1.11 10.79 -5.89
N ASN A 330 0.19 10.34 -5.03
CA ASN A 330 -1.23 10.34 -5.36
C ASN A 330 -1.80 11.75 -5.51
N PHE A 331 -1.36 12.72 -4.70
CA PHE A 331 -1.75 14.13 -4.83
C PHE A 331 -1.33 14.67 -6.21
N VAL A 332 -0.05 14.52 -6.56
CA VAL A 332 0.52 14.94 -7.86
C VAL A 332 -0.23 14.29 -9.04
N HIS A 333 -0.58 13.00 -8.90
CA HIS A 333 -1.35 12.29 -9.92
C HIS A 333 -2.78 12.82 -10.09
N ARG A 334 -3.52 12.99 -8.98
CA ARG A 334 -4.91 13.46 -8.99
C ARG A 334 -5.04 14.88 -9.54
N HIS A 335 -4.08 15.74 -9.22
CA HIS A 335 -4.03 17.11 -9.71
C HIS A 335 -3.46 17.21 -11.15
N LYS A 336 -3.09 16.07 -11.76
CA LYS A 336 -2.64 15.94 -13.15
C LYS A 336 -1.36 16.73 -13.48
N TYR A 337 -0.46 16.88 -12.52
CA TYR A 337 0.84 17.51 -12.77
C TYR A 337 1.75 16.58 -13.58
N ALA A 338 1.71 16.70 -14.91
CA ALA A 338 2.21 15.66 -15.83
C ALA A 338 3.70 15.35 -15.66
N GLU A 339 4.54 16.39 -15.67
CA GLU A 339 5.99 16.22 -15.56
C GLU A 339 6.39 15.73 -14.16
N ALA A 340 5.82 16.32 -13.11
CA ALA A 340 6.08 15.92 -11.74
C ALA A 340 5.65 14.46 -11.48
N ASN A 341 4.48 14.05 -11.99
CA ASN A 341 3.99 12.68 -11.92
C ASN A 341 4.89 11.69 -12.68
N SER A 342 5.53 12.12 -13.77
CA SER A 342 6.47 11.27 -14.51
C SER A 342 7.77 10.99 -13.74
N ARG A 343 8.18 11.92 -12.85
CA ARG A 343 9.44 11.84 -12.11
C ARG A 343 9.30 11.18 -10.74
N LEU A 344 8.17 11.38 -10.06
CA LEU A 344 7.94 10.81 -8.74
C LEU A 344 7.52 9.34 -8.86
N ASN A 345 8.51 8.46 -8.83
CA ASN A 345 8.31 7.01 -8.88
C ASN A 345 8.74 6.36 -7.56
N ASN A 346 7.76 5.98 -6.73
CA ASN A 346 8.00 5.31 -5.46
C ASN A 346 8.78 3.99 -5.59
N ARG A 347 8.64 3.27 -6.72
CA ARG A 347 9.39 2.04 -6.96
C ARG A 347 10.88 2.28 -7.01
N ASP A 348 11.31 3.39 -7.61
CA ASP A 348 12.73 3.71 -7.77
C ASP A 348 13.35 4.22 -6.46
N ILE A 349 12.53 4.77 -5.57
CA ILE A 349 12.96 5.32 -4.28
C ILE A 349 12.99 4.22 -3.20
N PHE A 350 11.88 3.48 -3.05
CA PHE A 350 11.68 2.53 -1.95
C PHE A 350 11.75 1.07 -2.37
N GLY A 351 11.66 0.75 -3.66
CA GLY A 351 11.47 -0.62 -4.12
C GLY A 351 12.58 -1.59 -3.72
N ARG A 352 13.85 -1.13 -3.70
CA ARG A 352 14.94 -1.96 -3.19
C ARG A 352 14.72 -2.33 -1.72
N PHE A 353 14.40 -1.35 -0.87
CA PHE A 353 14.21 -1.58 0.56
C PHE A 353 13.01 -2.50 0.84
N VAL A 354 11.86 -2.25 0.18
CA VAL A 354 10.65 -3.08 0.38
C VAL A 354 10.89 -4.53 -0.04
N LEU A 355 11.55 -4.77 -1.18
CA LEU A 355 11.89 -6.13 -1.63
C LEU A 355 12.89 -6.80 -0.69
N GLU A 356 13.89 -6.06 -0.20
CA GLU A 356 14.88 -6.54 0.76
C GLU A 356 14.20 -6.91 2.09
N TRP A 357 13.27 -6.09 2.59
CA TRP A 357 12.48 -6.40 3.78
C TRP A 357 11.64 -7.66 3.60
N ILE A 358 10.90 -7.79 2.49
CA ILE A 358 10.09 -8.98 2.20
C ILE A 358 10.99 -10.22 2.15
N SER A 359 12.15 -10.12 1.51
CA SER A 359 13.12 -11.23 1.44
C SER A 359 13.71 -11.59 2.81
N SER A 360 13.95 -10.61 3.67
CA SER A 360 14.44 -10.80 5.04
C SER A 360 13.37 -11.45 5.92
N SER A 361 12.12 -10.97 5.88
CA SER A 361 10.99 -11.61 6.55
C SER A 361 10.81 -13.06 6.07
N ALA A 362 10.94 -13.32 4.77
CA ALA A 362 10.89 -14.69 4.23
C ALA A 362 12.00 -15.57 4.81
N ALA A 363 13.24 -15.10 4.81
CA ALA A 363 14.38 -15.84 5.36
C ALA A 363 14.25 -16.09 6.88
N GLN A 364 13.73 -15.11 7.63
CA GLN A 364 13.45 -15.24 9.06
C GLN A 364 12.37 -16.29 9.34
N LEU A 365 11.30 -16.30 8.55
CA LEU A 365 10.24 -17.31 8.64
C LEU A 365 10.78 -18.71 8.31
N SER A 366 11.57 -18.86 7.24
CA SER A 366 12.23 -20.12 6.89
C SER A 366 13.16 -20.61 8.01
N LEU A 367 13.98 -19.72 8.59
CA LEU A 367 14.86 -20.06 9.71
C LEU A 367 14.06 -20.46 10.96
N ARG A 368 12.96 -19.76 11.25
CA ARG A 368 12.05 -20.12 12.35
C ARG A 368 11.44 -21.50 12.11
N CYS A 369 10.98 -21.78 10.90
CA CYS A 369 10.44 -23.09 10.52
C CYS A 369 11.46 -24.20 10.75
N ARG A 370 12.70 -24.05 10.26
CA ARG A 370 13.77 -25.05 10.46
C ARG A 370 14.12 -25.26 11.93
N ARG A 371 14.13 -24.21 12.75
CA ARG A 371 14.37 -24.34 14.20
C ARG A 371 13.25 -25.08 14.91
N LEU A 372 11.99 -24.78 14.56
CA LEU A 372 10.83 -25.50 15.07
C LEU A 372 10.83 -26.97 14.61
N GLU A 373 11.33 -27.23 13.39
CA GLU A 373 11.45 -28.57 12.84
C GLU A 373 12.50 -29.41 13.59
N GLN A 374 13.65 -28.80 13.93
CA GLN A 374 14.75 -29.41 14.71
C GLN A 374 14.43 -29.63 16.19
N GLY A 375 13.35 -29.05 16.70
CA GLY A 375 12.81 -29.41 18.01
C GLY A 375 12.53 -30.91 18.08
N VAL A 376 12.66 -31.51 19.27
CA VAL A 376 12.45 -32.95 19.49
C VAL A 376 11.20 -33.39 18.73
N ALA A 377 11.36 -34.30 17.77
CA ALA A 377 10.25 -35.01 17.14
C ALA A 377 9.49 -35.71 18.27
N GLY A 378 8.51 -35.00 18.83
CA GLY A 378 7.79 -35.41 20.01
C GLY A 378 7.12 -36.73 19.67
N GLN A 379 7.42 -37.77 20.44
CA GLN A 379 6.50 -38.88 20.55
C GLN A 379 5.23 -38.30 21.19
N HIS A 380 4.32 -37.78 20.37
CA HIS A 380 3.08 -37.23 20.87
C HIS A 380 2.30 -38.36 21.54
N GLY A 381 1.88 -38.13 22.77
CA GLY A 381 1.06 -39.10 23.50
C GLY A 381 -0.42 -38.82 23.26
N TRP A 382 -1.26 -39.87 23.32
CA TRP A 382 -2.72 -39.70 23.33
C TRP A 382 -3.24 -38.83 24.49
N GLN A 383 -2.41 -38.60 25.53
CA GLN A 383 -2.71 -37.68 26.63
C GLN A 383 -2.94 -36.24 26.13
N GLU A 384 -2.25 -35.81 25.07
CA GLU A 384 -2.35 -34.46 24.53
C GLU A 384 -3.70 -34.17 23.85
N PHE A 385 -4.48 -35.21 23.56
CA PHE A 385 -5.78 -35.13 22.89
C PHE A 385 -6.97 -35.27 23.86
N ALA A 386 -6.72 -35.49 25.15
CA ALA A 386 -7.76 -35.89 26.12
C ALA A 386 -8.78 -34.79 26.45
N THR A 387 -8.43 -33.51 26.31
CA THR A 387 -9.29 -32.37 26.68
C THR A 387 -9.81 -31.59 25.47
N ASP A 388 -9.01 -31.45 24.41
CA ASP A 388 -9.37 -30.70 23.19
C ASP A 388 -8.70 -31.28 21.93
N GLY A 389 -8.90 -32.58 21.70
CA GLY A 389 -8.26 -33.29 20.60
C GLY A 389 -8.58 -32.71 19.22
N LYS A 390 -9.83 -32.30 18.98
CA LYS A 390 -10.30 -31.82 17.66
C LYS A 390 -9.57 -30.56 17.17
N ASN A 391 -9.14 -29.70 18.09
CA ASN A 391 -8.41 -28.46 17.76
C ASN A 391 -6.89 -28.61 17.86
N LYS A 392 -6.40 -29.79 18.24
CA LYS A 392 -4.97 -30.03 18.46
C LYS A 392 -4.22 -30.03 17.13
N VAL A 393 -3.28 -29.10 16.98
CA VAL A 393 -2.41 -28.92 15.81
C VAL A 393 -0.95 -28.98 16.27
N ALA A 394 -0.05 -29.33 15.35
CA ALA A 394 1.39 -29.33 15.63
C ALA A 394 1.85 -27.92 16.01
N HIS A 395 2.64 -27.81 17.10
CA HIS A 395 3.19 -26.53 17.56
C HIS A 395 3.91 -25.78 16.43
N LEU A 396 4.64 -26.50 15.57
CA LEU A 396 5.29 -25.92 14.39
C LEU A 396 4.30 -25.15 13.50
N VAL A 397 3.11 -25.71 13.24
CA VAL A 397 2.10 -25.08 12.39
C VAL A 397 1.43 -23.91 13.09
N GLU A 398 1.07 -24.03 14.38
CA GLU A 398 0.49 -22.93 15.15
C GLU A 398 1.44 -21.72 15.21
N ASP A 399 2.70 -21.95 15.56
CA ASP A 399 3.72 -20.90 15.64
C ASP A 399 4.00 -20.27 14.28
N MET A 400 4.12 -21.08 13.23
CA MET A 400 4.36 -20.57 11.88
C MET A 400 3.16 -19.78 11.36
N LEU A 401 1.93 -20.21 11.60
CA LEU A 401 0.73 -19.46 11.21
C LEU A 401 0.68 -18.10 11.93
N ASN A 402 0.93 -18.06 13.24
CA ASN A 402 0.98 -16.83 14.00
C ASN A 402 2.11 -15.89 13.53
N ALA A 403 3.31 -16.45 13.29
CA ALA A 403 4.46 -15.69 12.80
C ALA A 403 4.21 -15.11 11.40
N VAL A 404 3.64 -15.92 10.48
CA VAL A 404 3.27 -15.49 9.14
C VAL A 404 2.23 -14.38 9.18
N GLN A 405 1.17 -14.51 9.98
CA GLN A 405 0.14 -13.47 10.13
C GLN A 405 0.73 -12.17 10.68
N SER A 406 1.56 -12.27 11.73
CA SER A 406 2.22 -11.12 12.33
C SER A 406 3.14 -10.40 11.33
N GLU A 407 3.97 -11.14 10.59
CA GLU A 407 4.86 -10.55 9.58
C GLU A 407 4.08 -9.97 8.39
N MET A 408 3.04 -10.67 7.91
CA MET A 408 2.17 -10.17 6.85
C MET A 408 1.52 -8.83 7.23
N GLY A 409 1.06 -8.69 8.48
CA GLY A 409 0.45 -7.47 9.00
C GLY A 409 1.36 -6.24 8.96
N ARG A 410 2.69 -6.40 9.08
CA ARG A 410 3.65 -5.28 9.01
C ARG A 410 3.67 -4.59 7.64
N TYR A 411 3.26 -5.31 6.60
CA TYR A 411 3.22 -4.80 5.23
C TYR A 411 1.85 -4.26 4.80
N GLN A 412 0.81 -4.37 5.65
CA GLN A 412 -0.56 -3.95 5.32
C GLN A 412 -0.60 -2.52 4.77
N ARG A 413 -0.03 -1.55 5.49
CA ARG A 413 -0.01 -0.13 5.08
C ARG A 413 0.74 0.04 3.76
N ILE A 414 1.92 -0.56 3.62
CA ILE A 414 2.73 -0.45 2.40
C ILE A 414 1.96 -0.97 1.18
N ILE A 415 1.32 -2.14 1.29
CA ILE A 415 0.57 -2.76 0.19
C ILE A 415 -0.70 -1.96 -0.14
N THR A 416 -1.36 -1.38 0.86
CA THR A 416 -2.56 -0.54 0.64
C THR A 416 -2.23 0.69 -0.23
N TYR A 417 -1.06 1.30 -0.02
CA TYR A 417 -0.58 2.39 -0.86
C TYR A 417 -0.02 1.88 -2.19
N TRP A 418 0.72 0.76 -2.19
CA TRP A 418 1.42 0.21 -3.35
C TRP A 418 1.15 -1.29 -3.56
N PRO A 419 0.01 -1.65 -4.17
CA PRO A 419 -0.38 -3.05 -4.41
C PRO A 419 0.57 -3.84 -5.30
N MET A 420 1.46 -3.17 -6.03
CA MET A 420 2.48 -3.79 -6.88
C MET A 420 3.42 -4.75 -6.12
N TYR A 421 3.59 -4.57 -4.80
CA TYR A 421 4.39 -5.47 -3.95
C TYR A 421 3.60 -6.68 -3.43
N GLY A 422 2.28 -6.72 -3.64
CA GLY A 422 1.41 -7.81 -3.20
C GLY A 422 1.90 -9.20 -3.65
N PRO A 423 2.22 -9.41 -4.94
CA PRO A 423 2.73 -10.71 -5.42
C PRO A 423 4.06 -11.15 -4.79
N ASP A 424 4.93 -10.20 -4.43
CA ASP A 424 6.20 -10.52 -3.78
C ASP A 424 5.99 -10.97 -2.32
N LEU A 425 5.08 -10.30 -1.60
CA LEU A 425 4.67 -10.76 -0.26
C LEU A 425 3.94 -12.10 -0.33
N GLU A 426 3.06 -12.29 -1.33
CA GLU A 426 2.38 -13.57 -1.57
C GLU A 426 3.39 -14.72 -1.70
N ARG A 427 4.45 -14.51 -2.48
CA ARG A 427 5.52 -15.50 -2.67
C ARG A 427 6.25 -15.81 -1.36
N ALA A 428 6.53 -14.80 -0.54
CA ALA A 428 7.17 -14.98 0.76
C ALA A 428 6.29 -15.78 1.74
N VAL A 429 5.02 -15.39 1.86
CA VAL A 429 4.03 -16.05 2.74
C VAL A 429 3.79 -17.50 2.30
N THR A 430 3.51 -17.73 1.02
CA THR A 430 3.28 -19.07 0.49
C THR A 430 4.53 -19.95 0.57
N GLY A 431 5.73 -19.38 0.39
CA GLY A 431 6.99 -20.07 0.63
C GLY A 431 7.13 -20.55 2.07
N ALA A 432 6.87 -19.69 3.05
CA ALA A 432 6.91 -20.05 4.47
C ALA A 432 5.87 -21.12 4.84
N LEU A 433 4.66 -21.04 4.28
CA LEU A 433 3.62 -22.06 4.49
C LEU A 433 3.98 -23.41 3.84
N ARG A 434 4.64 -23.43 2.67
CA ARG A 434 5.17 -24.66 2.07
C ARG A 434 6.23 -25.29 2.97
N GLU A 435 7.17 -24.50 3.46
CA GLU A 435 8.19 -24.99 4.41
C GLU A 435 7.56 -25.57 5.68
N ALA A 436 6.57 -24.88 6.26
CA ALA A 436 5.84 -25.36 7.43
C ALA A 436 5.08 -26.67 7.15
N THR A 437 4.45 -26.78 5.98
CA THR A 437 3.76 -28.00 5.54
C THR A 437 4.73 -29.17 5.42
N MET A 438 5.83 -28.98 4.71
CA MET A 438 6.85 -30.03 4.55
C MET A 438 7.51 -30.39 5.89
N GLY A 439 7.72 -29.41 6.77
CA GLY A 439 8.27 -29.60 8.11
C GLY A 439 7.35 -30.44 9.00
N VAL A 440 6.06 -30.10 9.09
CA VAL A 440 5.09 -30.88 9.89
C VAL A 440 4.91 -32.29 9.35
N SER A 441 4.91 -32.47 8.03
CA SER A 441 4.81 -33.79 7.41
C SER A 441 6.01 -34.66 7.75
N ARG A 442 7.22 -34.12 7.72
CA ARG A 442 8.44 -34.84 8.18
C ARG A 442 8.39 -35.15 9.67
N GLN A 443 8.00 -34.20 10.52
CA GLN A 443 7.86 -34.42 11.98
C GLN A 443 6.86 -35.54 12.30
N CYS A 444 5.79 -35.65 11.52
CA CYS A 444 4.76 -36.67 11.72
C CYS A 444 5.02 -37.98 10.94
N GLY A 445 6.12 -38.05 10.17
CA GLY A 445 6.54 -39.25 9.45
C GLY A 445 5.88 -39.49 8.09
N LEU A 446 5.26 -38.49 7.48
CA LEU A 446 4.75 -38.55 6.10
C LEU A 446 5.82 -38.06 5.12
N VAL A 447 6.27 -38.93 4.21
CA VAL A 447 7.32 -38.61 3.24
C VAL A 447 6.89 -38.96 1.83
N GLN A 448 7.27 -38.12 0.87
CA GLN A 448 7.07 -38.38 -0.55
C GLN A 448 8.31 -39.11 -1.12
N ILE A 449 8.13 -40.33 -1.61
CA ILE A 449 9.18 -41.15 -2.20
C ILE A 449 9.01 -41.17 -3.72
N LYS A 450 10.10 -40.91 -4.46
CA LYS A 450 10.15 -41.14 -5.91
C LYS A 450 10.38 -42.63 -6.16
N GLU A 451 9.44 -43.32 -6.79
CA GLU A 451 9.64 -44.73 -7.16
C GLU A 451 10.84 -44.84 -8.12
N GLY A 452 11.91 -45.50 -7.65
CA GLY A 452 13.16 -45.73 -8.41
C GLY A 452 14.46 -45.31 -7.72
N GLY A 453 14.43 -44.62 -6.58
CA GLY A 453 15.63 -44.33 -5.77
C GLY A 453 15.74 -45.25 -4.55
N GLN A 454 16.87 -45.92 -4.38
CA GLN A 454 17.18 -46.71 -3.17
C GLN A 454 17.12 -45.83 -1.90
N SER A 455 16.85 -46.48 -0.77
CA SER A 455 16.69 -45.94 0.59
C SER A 455 17.68 -44.82 0.96
N PRO A 456 17.31 -43.79 1.75
CA PRO A 456 18.24 -42.74 2.13
C PRO A 456 19.18 -43.22 3.24
N GLU A 457 20.45 -43.45 2.91
CA GLU A 457 21.56 -43.32 3.87
C GLU A 457 21.80 -41.83 4.19
N PRO A 458 22.30 -41.48 5.39
CA PRO A 458 22.47 -40.09 5.80
C PRO A 458 23.57 -39.42 4.96
N LEU A 459 23.21 -38.35 4.25
CA LEU A 459 24.10 -37.59 3.38
C LEU A 459 25.27 -36.96 4.15
N ALA A 460 26.48 -37.45 3.88
CA ALA A 460 27.71 -36.71 4.11
C ALA A 460 27.84 -35.60 3.04
N ILE A 461 28.26 -34.42 3.52
CA ILE A 461 28.50 -33.20 2.75
C ILE A 461 29.68 -33.43 1.80
N GLN A 462 29.52 -33.16 0.50
CA GLN A 462 30.66 -32.82 -0.37
C GLN A 462 30.28 -31.80 -1.45
N PRO A 463 31.23 -30.90 -1.83
CA PRO A 463 30.89 -29.62 -2.42
C PRO A 463 30.89 -29.62 -3.95
N TYR A 464 30.19 -28.61 -4.43
CA TYR A 464 30.03 -28.14 -5.80
C TYR A 464 31.36 -28.04 -6.55
N ASN A 465 31.48 -28.72 -7.70
CA ASN A 465 32.49 -28.38 -8.71
C ASN A 465 31.88 -28.30 -10.11
N ARG A 466 32.19 -27.17 -10.74
CA ARG A 466 31.76 -26.69 -12.04
C ARG A 466 32.88 -26.97 -13.04
N ALA A 467 32.65 -27.80 -14.06
CA ALA A 467 33.50 -27.79 -15.27
C ALA A 467 32.82 -28.45 -16.49
N GLN A 468 32.75 -27.63 -17.55
CA GLN A 468 33.07 -27.93 -18.96
C GLN A 468 32.14 -28.82 -19.80
N GLN A 469 31.47 -28.11 -20.73
CA GLN A 469 30.91 -28.61 -21.98
C GLN A 469 31.99 -29.19 -22.91
N ARG A 470 31.65 -30.30 -23.58
CA ARG A 470 32.02 -30.57 -24.97
C ARG A 470 31.00 -31.50 -25.65
N PRO A 471 30.74 -31.37 -26.96
CA PRO A 471 29.67 -32.09 -27.64
C PRO A 471 30.19 -33.33 -28.40
N GLY A 472 29.41 -34.40 -28.39
CA GLY A 472 29.63 -35.61 -29.18
C GLY A 472 28.34 -36.44 -29.19
N GLY A 473 27.83 -36.73 -30.38
CA GLY A 473 26.48 -37.24 -30.62
C GLY A 473 26.29 -38.75 -30.53
N GLY A 474 25.06 -39.18 -30.82
CA GLY A 474 24.71 -40.59 -31.08
C GLY A 474 23.60 -41.15 -30.17
N GLU A 475 22.35 -40.94 -30.59
CA GLU A 475 21.25 -41.92 -30.58
C GLU A 475 21.06 -42.86 -29.35
N THR A 476 19.99 -42.62 -28.59
CA THR A 476 18.77 -43.46 -28.56
C THR A 476 17.86 -42.95 -27.45
N ALA A 477 16.70 -42.42 -27.83
CA ALA A 477 15.69 -41.90 -26.92
C ALA A 477 14.96 -43.05 -26.22
N ALA A 478 15.53 -43.56 -25.13
CA ALA A 478 14.76 -44.28 -24.12
C ALA A 478 13.99 -43.23 -23.31
N ALA A 479 12.68 -43.12 -23.55
CA ALA A 479 11.78 -42.32 -22.74
C ALA A 479 11.85 -42.79 -21.27
N GLN A 480 12.65 -42.09 -20.46
CA GLN A 480 12.63 -42.21 -19.01
C GLN A 480 11.22 -41.82 -18.54
N ARG A 481 10.38 -42.83 -18.29
CA ARG A 481 9.13 -42.65 -17.54
C ARG A 481 9.51 -41.99 -16.21
N ALA A 482 9.06 -40.75 -16.04
CA ALA A 482 9.13 -40.08 -14.74
C ALA A 482 8.51 -41.01 -13.70
N GLY A 483 9.33 -41.49 -12.76
CA GLY A 483 8.87 -42.35 -11.65
C GLY A 483 7.72 -41.65 -10.93
N ARG A 484 6.64 -42.39 -10.64
CA ARG A 484 5.50 -41.84 -9.90
C ARG A 484 6.00 -41.50 -8.49
N THR A 485 5.71 -40.29 -8.02
CA THR A 485 5.91 -39.93 -6.63
C THR A 485 4.74 -40.48 -5.81
N ALA A 486 5.05 -41.24 -4.76
CA ALA A 486 4.05 -41.81 -3.87
C ALA A 486 4.31 -41.34 -2.43
N TRP A 487 3.24 -41.00 -1.71
CA TRP A 487 3.30 -40.67 -0.29
C TRP A 487 3.31 -41.96 0.53
N ARG A 488 4.16 -42.04 1.56
CA ARG A 488 4.22 -43.17 2.49
C ARG A 488 4.51 -42.70 3.91
N TRP A 489 4.01 -43.46 4.89
CA TRP A 489 4.39 -43.32 6.29
C TRP A 489 5.75 -43.99 6.51
N VAL A 490 6.69 -43.27 7.11
CA VAL A 490 7.97 -43.83 7.55
C VAL A 490 7.71 -44.66 8.81
N GLN A 491 8.16 -45.92 8.79
CA GLN A 491 8.08 -46.82 9.94
C GLN A 491 9.12 -46.37 10.97
N GLN A 492 8.69 -45.72 12.05
CA GLN A 492 9.57 -45.41 13.17
C GLN A 492 9.94 -46.71 13.90
N ALA A 493 11.19 -47.14 13.77
CA ALA A 493 11.75 -48.25 14.54
C ALA A 493 11.64 -47.92 16.05
N GLY A 494 10.77 -48.65 16.77
CA GLY A 494 10.56 -48.49 18.21
C GLY A 494 9.16 -48.10 18.67
N ALA A 495 8.19 -47.86 17.76
CA ALA A 495 6.82 -47.50 18.13
C ALA A 495 5.93 -48.67 18.61
N ASP A 496 6.48 -49.88 18.79
CA ASP A 496 5.71 -51.08 19.14
C ASP A 496 5.21 -51.13 20.59
N ARG A 497 5.56 -50.17 21.46
CA ARG A 497 5.11 -50.16 22.87
C ARG A 497 4.99 -48.76 23.46
N ALA A 498 4.07 -47.93 22.97
CA ALA A 498 3.60 -46.78 23.75
C ALA A 498 2.52 -47.25 24.74
N VAL A 499 2.82 -47.20 26.04
CA VAL A 499 1.85 -47.53 27.11
C VAL A 499 0.70 -46.52 27.04
N VAL A 500 -0.49 -47.00 26.67
CA VAL A 500 -1.72 -46.21 26.65
C VAL A 500 -2.06 -45.82 28.10
N PRO A 501 -2.25 -44.51 28.42
CA PRO A 501 -2.58 -44.06 29.77
C PRO A 501 -3.96 -44.55 30.23
N ALA A 502 -4.15 -44.64 31.55
CA ALA A 502 -5.34 -45.21 32.19
C ALA A 502 -6.69 -44.56 31.80
N THR A 503 -6.70 -43.33 31.25
CA THR A 503 -7.90 -42.65 30.73
C THR A 503 -8.44 -43.22 29.41
N TYR A 504 -7.68 -44.09 28.73
CA TYR A 504 -8.09 -44.77 27.49
C TYR A 504 -8.29 -46.29 27.67
N ARG A 505 -8.55 -46.75 28.91
CA ARG A 505 -9.07 -48.12 29.15
C ARG A 505 -10.47 -48.24 28.52
N GLY A 506 -10.52 -48.68 27.27
CA GLY A 506 -11.75 -48.83 26.49
C GLY A 506 -11.57 -48.64 24.99
N ALA A 507 -10.41 -48.14 24.52
CA ALA A 507 -10.11 -48.08 23.10
C ALA A 507 -9.97 -49.50 22.51
N PRO A 508 -10.83 -49.95 21.56
CA PRO A 508 -10.68 -51.24 20.88
C PRO A 508 -9.24 -51.50 20.40
N MET A 509 -8.78 -52.76 20.42
CA MET A 509 -7.42 -53.14 19.99
C MET A 509 -7.00 -52.58 18.62
N VAL A 510 -7.97 -52.41 17.71
CA VAL A 510 -7.83 -51.77 16.40
C VAL A 510 -7.33 -50.32 16.50
N LEU A 511 -7.70 -49.58 17.55
CA LEU A 511 -7.24 -48.21 17.83
C LEU A 511 -5.77 -48.13 18.24
N GLN A 512 -5.23 -49.16 18.89
CA GLN A 512 -3.82 -49.15 19.32
C GLN A 512 -2.86 -49.36 18.14
N GLN A 513 -3.36 -49.92 17.03
CA GLN A 513 -2.53 -50.34 15.89
C GLN A 513 -2.84 -49.57 14.58
N GLY A 514 -4.03 -48.98 14.47
CA GLY A 514 -4.56 -48.37 13.25
C GLY A 514 -4.05 -46.96 12.92
N ILE A 515 -4.16 -46.01 13.86
CA ILE A 515 -3.63 -44.64 13.70
C ILE A 515 -2.78 -44.31 14.93
N ASN A 516 -1.65 -43.62 14.72
CA ASN A 516 -0.83 -43.10 15.82
C ASN A 516 -1.11 -41.60 16.10
N PRO A 517 -0.72 -41.07 17.27
CA PRO A 517 -0.94 -39.67 17.62
C PRO A 517 -0.36 -38.67 16.61
N ASN A 518 0.79 -38.98 16.03
CA ASN A 518 1.47 -38.13 15.04
C ASN A 518 0.66 -38.00 13.74
N GLN A 519 0.03 -39.08 13.30
CA GLN A 519 -0.85 -39.10 12.13
C GLN A 519 -2.11 -38.27 12.37
N ALA A 520 -2.74 -38.41 13.55
CA ALA A 520 -3.89 -37.59 13.92
C ALA A 520 -3.52 -36.09 13.99
N LEU A 521 -2.37 -35.77 14.60
CA LEU A 521 -1.84 -34.42 14.67
C LEU A 521 -1.59 -33.83 13.27
N LEU A 522 -1.00 -34.60 12.36
CA LEU A 522 -0.74 -34.15 10.99
C LEU A 522 -2.03 -33.82 10.26
N LEU A 523 -3.04 -34.69 10.34
CA LEU A 523 -4.31 -34.49 9.66
C LEU A 523 -5.02 -33.22 10.13
N ASN A 524 -5.05 -32.97 11.45
CA ASN A 524 -5.60 -31.73 12.01
C ASN A 524 -4.77 -30.51 11.55
N SER A 525 -3.44 -30.64 11.51
CA SER A 525 -2.52 -29.57 11.08
C SER A 525 -2.68 -29.19 9.61
N LEU A 526 -2.72 -30.17 8.71
CA LEU A 526 -2.97 -29.96 7.28
C LEU A 526 -4.36 -29.36 7.04
N ARG A 527 -5.36 -29.80 7.81
CA ARG A 527 -6.71 -29.23 7.76
C ARG A 527 -6.72 -27.77 8.19
N ARG A 528 -5.98 -27.40 9.24
CA ARG A 528 -5.83 -26.02 9.70
C ARG A 528 -5.15 -25.15 8.64
N LEU A 529 -4.07 -25.61 8.02
CA LEU A 529 -3.40 -24.93 6.91
C LEU A 529 -4.35 -24.70 5.72
N LEU A 530 -5.16 -25.69 5.36
CA LEU A 530 -6.19 -25.57 4.31
C LEU A 530 -7.30 -24.57 4.66
N GLN A 531 -7.58 -24.35 5.95
CA GLN A 531 -8.59 -23.39 6.40
C GLN A 531 -8.06 -21.95 6.36
N VAL A 532 -6.82 -21.73 6.81
CA VAL A 532 -6.25 -20.39 6.99
C VAL A 532 -5.67 -19.83 5.69
N SER A 533 -5.10 -20.66 4.81
CA SER A 533 -4.45 -20.18 3.57
C SER A 533 -5.37 -19.33 2.69
N PRO A 534 -6.65 -19.70 2.44
CA PRO A 534 -7.56 -18.87 1.67
C PRO A 534 -7.94 -17.54 2.38
N GLN A 535 -7.90 -17.50 3.72
CA GLN A 535 -8.19 -16.28 4.47
C GLN A 535 -7.07 -15.26 4.28
N MET A 536 -5.81 -15.69 4.36
CA MET A 536 -4.64 -14.84 4.07
C MET A 536 -4.65 -14.32 2.63
N GLU A 537 -5.03 -15.15 1.66
CA GLU A 537 -5.20 -14.72 0.27
C GLU A 537 -6.26 -13.61 0.14
N GLN A 538 -7.41 -13.77 0.81
CA GLN A 538 -8.47 -12.77 0.80
C GLN A 538 -8.04 -11.46 1.46
N GLU A 539 -7.31 -11.52 2.57
CA GLU A 539 -6.74 -10.34 3.24
C GLU A 539 -5.80 -9.58 2.32
N LEU A 540 -4.87 -10.28 1.68
CA LEU A 540 -3.94 -9.68 0.73
C LEU A 540 -4.67 -9.07 -0.48
N LYS A 541 -5.70 -9.74 -1.01
CA LYS A 541 -6.56 -9.19 -2.07
C LYS A 541 -7.32 -7.94 -1.61
N ARG A 542 -7.81 -7.90 -0.36
CA ARG A 542 -8.48 -6.72 0.20
C ARG A 542 -7.54 -5.52 0.27
N TRP A 543 -6.32 -5.70 0.77
CA TRP A 543 -5.32 -4.62 0.81
C TRP A 543 -4.99 -4.06 -0.58
N CYS A 544 -4.93 -4.93 -1.59
CA CYS A 544 -4.70 -4.52 -2.97
C CYS A 544 -5.92 -3.84 -3.62
N ALA A 545 -7.14 -4.22 -3.23
CA ALA A 545 -8.40 -3.75 -3.79
C ALA A 545 -8.89 -2.43 -3.17
N GLU A 546 -8.46 -2.09 -1.96
CA GLU A 546 -8.96 -0.91 -1.24
C GLU A 546 -8.67 0.38 -2.03
N PRO A 547 -9.72 1.11 -2.48
CA PRO A 547 -9.52 2.36 -3.20
C PRO A 547 -8.88 3.37 -2.28
N LEU A 548 -7.76 3.95 -2.72
CA LEU A 548 -7.08 5.03 -2.01
C LEU A 548 -8.01 6.24 -1.75
N ALA A 549 -9.15 6.33 -2.45
CA ALA A 549 -10.16 7.37 -2.29
C ALA A 549 -10.96 7.25 -0.98
N ASP A 550 -11.35 6.05 -0.55
CA ASP A 550 -12.27 5.87 0.59
C ASP A 550 -11.56 5.98 1.95
N SER A 551 -10.33 5.45 2.04
CA SER A 551 -9.49 5.58 3.24
C SER A 551 -9.10 7.06 3.51
N LEU A 552 -9.01 7.90 2.46
CA LEU A 552 -8.76 9.34 2.57
C LEU A 552 -10.04 10.14 2.88
N ALA A 553 -11.20 9.74 2.35
CA ALA A 553 -12.47 10.39 2.64
C ALA A 553 -12.85 10.28 4.13
N ALA A 554 -12.53 9.16 4.78
CA ALA A 554 -12.77 9.00 6.22
C ALA A 554 -11.92 9.94 7.09
N GLY A 555 -10.67 10.24 6.68
CA GLY A 555 -9.77 11.15 7.42
C GLY A 555 -10.00 12.64 7.15
N LEU A 556 -10.53 13.00 5.99
CA LEU A 556 -10.75 14.40 5.57
C LEU A 556 -12.19 14.91 5.78
N ARG A 557 -13.17 14.01 5.96
CA ARG A 557 -14.57 14.39 6.32
C ARG A 557 -14.69 15.11 7.68
N GLY A 558 -13.62 15.18 8.47
CA GLY A 558 -13.56 15.98 9.69
C GLY A 558 -13.32 17.49 9.49
N ALA A 559 -13.02 17.98 8.26
CA ALA A 559 -12.58 19.37 8.10
C ALA A 559 -13.10 20.14 6.87
N ALA A 560 -13.82 19.54 5.93
CA ALA A 560 -14.35 20.29 4.78
C ALA A 560 -15.66 19.70 4.26
N ALA A 561 -16.78 20.14 4.85
CA ALA A 561 -18.09 20.03 4.23
C ALA A 561 -18.46 21.42 3.68
N ALA A 562 -18.07 21.70 2.44
CA ALA A 562 -18.80 22.59 1.53
C ALA A 562 -18.12 22.60 0.15
N ASN A 563 -18.94 22.37 -0.89
CA ASN A 563 -18.72 22.67 -2.31
C ASN A 563 -17.72 21.82 -3.09
N ALA A 564 -18.24 20.88 -3.90
CA ALA A 564 -18.49 21.11 -5.33
C ALA A 564 -18.66 19.77 -6.08
N SER A 565 -19.74 19.69 -6.85
CA SER A 565 -20.06 18.67 -7.83
C SER A 565 -19.38 18.95 -9.17
N ALA A 566 -18.69 17.97 -9.76
CA ALA A 566 -18.37 17.96 -11.20
C ALA A 566 -18.21 16.51 -11.72
N PRO A 567 -18.48 16.25 -13.02
CA PRO A 567 -18.72 14.90 -13.52
C PRO A 567 -17.46 14.21 -14.06
N ASP A 568 -17.48 12.89 -13.95
CA ASP A 568 -16.47 11.95 -14.39
C ASP A 568 -16.59 11.66 -15.89
N ARG A 569 -15.55 12.02 -16.68
CA ARG A 569 -15.28 11.48 -18.02
C ARG A 569 -13.78 11.51 -18.30
N GLY A 570 -13.16 10.35 -18.41
CA GLY A 570 -11.75 10.26 -18.81
C GLY A 570 -11.13 8.86 -18.78
N ALA A 571 -11.83 7.84 -19.28
CA ALA A 571 -11.26 6.52 -19.51
C ALA A 571 -10.17 6.59 -20.61
N GLY A 572 -8.90 6.74 -20.22
CA GLY A 572 -7.80 6.76 -21.20
C GLY A 572 -6.38 6.83 -20.62
N THR A 573 -6.20 7.38 -19.41
CA THR A 573 -4.87 7.56 -18.79
C THR A 573 -4.67 6.79 -17.48
N ASP A 574 -5.68 6.03 -17.05
CA ASP A 574 -5.67 5.16 -15.85
C ASP A 574 -4.66 4.00 -15.89
N ARG A 575 -3.92 3.82 -16.99
CA ARG A 575 -3.03 2.66 -17.16
C ARG A 575 -1.77 2.68 -16.28
N ARG A 576 -1.33 3.84 -15.76
CA ARG A 576 -0.11 3.94 -14.91
C ARG A 576 -0.38 3.72 -13.42
N LEU A 577 -1.63 3.81 -12.97
CA LEU A 577 -2.06 3.42 -11.63
C LEU A 577 -3.09 2.29 -11.64
N ARG A 578 -3.42 1.71 -12.81
CA ARG A 578 -4.06 0.39 -12.89
C ARG A 578 -3.13 -0.58 -12.17
N ARG A 579 -3.50 -0.86 -10.92
CA ARG A 579 -2.92 -1.79 -9.97
C ARG A 579 -3.07 -3.22 -10.50
N GLU A 580 -2.45 -3.50 -11.64
CA GLU A 580 -2.26 -4.86 -12.09
C GLU A 580 -1.21 -5.44 -11.14
N ALA A 581 -1.68 -6.23 -10.18
CA ALA A 581 -0.88 -7.27 -9.57
C ALA A 581 -1.13 -8.55 -10.38
N PRO A 582 -0.59 -8.66 -11.62
CA PRO A 582 -0.80 -9.84 -12.43
C PRO A 582 -0.29 -11.03 -11.61
N ASN A 583 -1.11 -12.08 -11.52
CA ASN A 583 -0.85 -13.31 -10.76
C ASN A 583 -1.09 -13.24 -9.24
N LEU A 584 -1.68 -12.18 -8.68
CA LEU A 584 -2.07 -12.17 -7.27
C LEU A 584 -3.11 -13.27 -6.97
N GLY A 585 -2.79 -14.15 -6.03
CA GLY A 585 -3.59 -15.33 -5.67
C GLY A 585 -3.15 -16.61 -6.39
N ALA A 586 -2.29 -16.53 -7.41
CA ALA A 586 -1.82 -17.72 -8.12
C ALA A 586 -0.92 -18.61 -7.24
N GLN A 587 -0.11 -18.02 -6.37
CA GLN A 587 0.76 -18.79 -5.46
C GLN A 587 -0.05 -19.44 -4.35
N PHE A 588 -1.06 -18.73 -3.80
CA PHE A 588 -2.00 -19.33 -2.85
C PHE A 588 -2.83 -20.45 -3.48
N ALA A 589 -3.34 -20.27 -4.71
CA ALA A 589 -4.06 -21.32 -5.41
C ALA A 589 -3.20 -22.59 -5.61
N GLN A 590 -1.93 -22.40 -5.97
CA GLN A 590 -0.98 -23.50 -6.12
C GLN A 590 -0.66 -24.17 -4.77
N LEU A 591 -0.42 -23.40 -3.70
CA LEU A 591 -0.23 -23.92 -2.34
C LEU A 591 -1.45 -24.74 -1.86
N VAL A 592 -2.66 -24.23 -2.07
CA VAL A 592 -3.90 -24.95 -1.68
C VAL A 592 -4.05 -26.25 -2.46
N LYS A 593 -3.64 -26.28 -3.74
CA LYS A 593 -3.62 -27.52 -4.53
C LYS A 593 -2.63 -28.54 -3.97
N GLU A 594 -1.42 -28.10 -3.63
CA GLU A 594 -0.38 -28.93 -2.99
C GLU A 594 -0.88 -29.48 -1.65
N LEU A 595 -1.37 -28.61 -0.76
CA LEU A 595 -1.95 -28.98 0.53
C LEU A 595 -3.10 -29.98 0.40
N ARG A 596 -4.00 -29.80 -0.58
CA ARG A 596 -5.10 -30.75 -0.82
C ARG A 596 -4.59 -32.13 -1.23
N SER A 597 -3.56 -32.17 -2.08
CA SER A 597 -2.97 -33.43 -2.53
C SER A 597 -2.33 -34.21 -1.39
N GLU A 598 -1.61 -33.51 -0.51
CA GLU A 598 -0.95 -34.11 0.66
C GLU A 598 -1.96 -34.51 1.74
N TYR A 599 -2.95 -33.66 2.01
CA TYR A 599 -4.07 -33.97 2.90
C TYR A 599 -4.85 -35.20 2.42
N PHE A 600 -5.18 -35.28 1.14
CA PHE A 600 -5.88 -36.43 0.56
C PHE A 600 -5.05 -37.71 0.68
N ALA A 601 -3.74 -37.63 0.40
CA ALA A 601 -2.84 -38.77 0.56
C ALA A 601 -2.77 -39.25 2.03
N ALA A 602 -2.63 -38.31 2.98
CA ALA A 602 -2.59 -38.63 4.40
C ALA A 602 -3.90 -39.29 4.88
N ILE A 603 -5.06 -38.77 4.48
CA ILE A 603 -6.37 -39.36 4.77
C ILE A 603 -6.46 -40.78 4.20
N THR A 604 -6.08 -40.96 2.93
CA THR A 604 -6.18 -42.26 2.23
C THR A 604 -5.32 -43.30 2.92
N LEU A 605 -4.05 -42.99 3.21
CA LEU A 605 -3.15 -43.92 3.89
C LEU A 605 -3.61 -44.28 5.31
N CYS A 606 -4.22 -43.33 6.03
CA CYS A 606 -4.80 -43.60 7.35
C CYS A 606 -6.06 -44.48 7.24
N ALA A 607 -6.92 -44.23 6.25
CA ALA A 607 -8.11 -45.03 6.00
C ALA A 607 -7.75 -46.46 5.60
N GLU A 608 -6.77 -46.65 4.71
CA GLU A 608 -6.25 -47.96 4.28
C GLU A 608 -5.68 -48.74 5.46
N ARG A 609 -4.89 -48.08 6.32
CA ARG A 609 -4.34 -48.73 7.51
C ARG A 609 -5.43 -49.13 8.51
N LEU A 610 -6.39 -48.26 8.78
CA LEU A 610 -7.52 -48.60 9.67
C LEU A 610 -8.37 -49.73 9.08
N ALA A 611 -8.68 -49.70 7.79
CA ALA A 611 -9.43 -50.77 7.13
C ALA A 611 -8.67 -52.10 7.18
N ALA A 612 -7.35 -52.09 6.96
CA ALA A 612 -6.52 -53.29 7.07
C ALA A 612 -6.52 -53.87 8.49
N GLU A 613 -6.47 -53.04 9.54
CA GLU A 613 -6.58 -53.51 10.92
C GLU A 613 -7.99 -54.05 11.24
N LEU A 614 -9.04 -53.40 10.76
CA LEU A 614 -10.42 -53.90 10.87
C LEU A 614 -10.61 -55.25 10.19
N ALA A 615 -9.96 -55.45 9.03
CA ALA A 615 -10.05 -56.66 8.23
C ALA A 615 -9.30 -57.86 8.84
N LYS A 616 -8.26 -57.63 9.67
CA LYS A 616 -7.50 -58.69 10.36
C LYS A 616 -8.27 -59.34 11.51
N MET A 617 -9.08 -58.55 12.22
CA MET A 617 -9.77 -59.00 13.43
C MET A 617 -11.15 -59.60 13.09
N PRO A 618 -11.45 -60.86 13.47
CA PRO A 618 -12.72 -61.50 13.13
C PRO A 618 -13.93 -60.85 13.80
N ALA A 619 -13.73 -60.10 14.87
CA ALA A 619 -14.78 -59.35 15.56
C ALA A 619 -15.20 -58.05 14.84
N THR A 620 -14.40 -57.57 13.88
CA THR A 620 -14.64 -56.31 13.15
C THR A 620 -14.62 -56.45 11.63
N SER A 621 -14.24 -57.62 11.09
CA SER A 621 -14.05 -57.85 9.66
C SER A 621 -15.32 -58.33 8.97
N VAL A 622 -15.89 -57.46 8.13
CA VAL A 622 -17.05 -57.79 7.29
C VAL A 622 -16.72 -58.86 6.25
N VAL A 623 -15.52 -58.83 5.66
CA VAL A 623 -15.10 -59.83 4.65
C VAL A 623 -14.91 -61.21 5.25
N GLN A 624 -14.32 -61.31 6.44
CA GLN A 624 -14.16 -62.61 7.10
C GLN A 624 -15.52 -63.21 7.47
N LEU A 625 -16.48 -62.39 7.91
CA LEU A 625 -17.85 -62.83 8.14
C LEU A 625 -18.49 -63.36 6.84
N LEU A 626 -18.39 -62.61 5.73
CA LEU A 626 -18.93 -63.01 4.43
C LEU A 626 -18.27 -64.29 3.88
N ARG A 627 -16.96 -64.43 4.04
CA ARG A 627 -16.22 -65.63 3.60
C ARG A 627 -16.54 -66.87 4.45
N ARG A 628 -16.82 -66.70 5.75
CA ARG A 628 -17.16 -67.82 6.66
C ARG A 628 -18.63 -68.23 6.55
N ASP A 629 -19.53 -67.24 6.60
CA ASP A 629 -20.95 -67.47 6.83
C ASP A 629 -21.83 -67.01 5.66
N GLY A 630 -21.29 -66.30 4.66
CA GLY A 630 -22.08 -65.65 3.61
C GLY A 630 -22.87 -66.60 2.70
N VAL A 631 -22.44 -67.85 2.55
CA VAL A 631 -23.16 -68.87 1.75
C VAL A 631 -24.06 -69.75 2.64
N PHE A 632 -23.72 -69.92 3.91
CA PHE A 632 -24.31 -70.94 4.79
C PHE A 632 -25.29 -70.38 5.83
N ALA A 633 -25.18 -69.11 6.23
CA ALA A 633 -26.00 -68.52 7.27
C ALA A 633 -27.34 -68.00 6.73
N SER A 634 -28.36 -68.01 7.61
CA SER A 634 -29.62 -67.31 7.34
C SER A 634 -29.45 -65.80 7.42
N THR A 635 -30.29 -65.04 6.70
CA THR A 635 -30.27 -63.57 6.70
C THR A 635 -30.32 -62.97 8.11
N GLN A 636 -31.12 -63.55 9.01
CA GLN A 636 -31.22 -63.09 10.41
C GLN A 636 -29.94 -63.34 11.22
N GLN A 637 -29.29 -64.49 11.03
CA GLN A 637 -28.01 -64.80 11.68
C GLN A 637 -26.89 -63.87 11.18
N LEU A 638 -26.86 -63.60 9.88
CA LEU A 638 -25.91 -62.67 9.27
C LEU A 638 -26.13 -61.24 9.76
N SER A 639 -27.36 -60.73 9.74
CA SER A 639 -27.70 -59.39 10.27
C SER A 639 -27.34 -59.26 11.76
N GLY A 640 -27.57 -60.29 12.59
CA GLY A 640 -27.17 -60.29 13.99
C GLY A 640 -25.66 -60.24 14.21
N ALA A 641 -24.87 -60.92 13.37
CA ALA A 641 -23.41 -60.85 13.40
C ALA A 641 -22.89 -59.50 12.89
N LEU A 642 -23.49 -58.94 11.84
CA LEU A 642 -23.16 -57.62 11.30
C LEU A 642 -23.40 -56.50 12.33
N MET A 643 -24.51 -56.53 13.06
CA MET A 643 -24.79 -55.52 14.09
C MET A 643 -23.72 -55.48 15.19
N ARG A 644 -23.18 -56.66 15.58
CA ARG A 644 -22.07 -56.74 16.55
C ARG A 644 -20.77 -56.14 15.99
N ILE A 645 -20.48 -56.38 14.70
CA ILE A 645 -19.34 -55.75 14.02
C ILE A 645 -19.53 -54.23 13.99
N MET A 646 -20.73 -53.74 13.63
CA MET A 646 -21.02 -52.30 13.58
C MET A 646 -20.88 -51.61 14.95
N GLU A 647 -21.29 -52.27 16.04
CA GLU A 647 -21.14 -51.72 17.40
C GLU A 647 -19.66 -51.50 17.78
N GLU A 648 -18.78 -52.43 17.39
CA GLU A 648 -17.33 -52.28 17.62
C GLU A 648 -16.72 -51.19 16.73
N VAL A 649 -17.18 -51.06 15.48
CA VAL A 649 -16.77 -49.96 14.58
C VAL A 649 -17.30 -48.61 15.10
N GLU A 650 -18.49 -48.56 15.71
CA GLU A 650 -19.06 -47.35 16.29
C GLU A 650 -18.22 -46.81 17.44
N LYS A 651 -17.71 -47.70 18.32
CA LYS A 651 -16.78 -47.32 19.41
C LYS A 651 -15.51 -46.67 18.87
N LEU A 652 -14.96 -47.20 17.77
CA LEU A 652 -13.82 -46.61 17.04
C LEU A 652 -14.16 -45.23 16.47
N LEU A 653 -15.30 -45.09 15.76
CA LEU A 653 -15.71 -43.82 15.16
C LEU A 653 -16.02 -42.75 16.21
N HIS A 654 -16.63 -43.12 17.34
CA HIS A 654 -16.87 -42.21 18.44
C HIS A 654 -15.55 -41.62 18.97
N TRP A 655 -14.53 -42.47 19.17
CA TRP A 655 -13.21 -42.00 19.59
C TRP A 655 -12.56 -41.10 18.55
N LEU A 656 -12.58 -41.48 17.26
CA LEU A 656 -12.01 -40.67 16.18
C LEU A 656 -12.66 -39.29 16.11
N SER A 657 -13.97 -39.22 16.38
CA SER A 657 -14.72 -37.96 16.40
C SER A 657 -14.27 -37.00 17.50
N ASN A 658 -13.66 -37.51 18.58
CA ASN A 658 -13.15 -36.71 19.71
C ASN A 658 -11.71 -36.23 19.50
N VAL A 659 -10.95 -36.92 18.66
CA VAL A 659 -9.53 -36.66 18.40
C VAL A 659 -9.31 -35.83 17.13
N LEU A 660 -10.13 -36.02 16.11
CA LEU A 660 -9.93 -35.42 14.79
C LEU A 660 -10.82 -34.19 14.61
N ASP A 661 -10.33 -33.19 13.87
CA ASP A 661 -11.16 -32.10 13.36
C ASP A 661 -12.38 -32.67 12.62
N ASN A 662 -13.54 -32.00 12.72
CA ASN A 662 -14.78 -32.53 12.17
C ASN A 662 -14.68 -32.88 10.67
N ARG A 663 -13.93 -32.11 9.88
CA ARG A 663 -13.72 -32.42 8.45
C ARG A 663 -12.76 -33.57 8.23
N VAL A 664 -11.75 -33.71 9.09
CA VAL A 664 -10.84 -34.86 9.07
C VAL A 664 -11.62 -36.13 9.41
N PHE A 665 -12.44 -36.09 10.46
CA PHE A 665 -13.30 -37.20 10.86
C PHE A 665 -14.24 -37.65 9.73
N VAL A 666 -14.95 -36.71 9.09
CA VAL A 666 -15.85 -37.02 7.97
C VAL A 666 -15.08 -37.63 6.78
N ALA A 667 -13.93 -37.05 6.42
CA ALA A 667 -13.13 -37.56 5.30
C ALA A 667 -12.58 -38.97 5.56
N LEU A 668 -12.08 -39.22 6.78
CA LEU A 668 -11.57 -40.53 7.17
C LEU A 668 -12.68 -41.59 7.25
N THR A 669 -13.84 -41.23 7.81
CA THR A 669 -15.00 -42.12 7.90
C THR A 669 -15.56 -42.45 6.52
N ARG A 670 -15.59 -41.50 5.59
CA ARG A 670 -15.93 -41.76 4.18
C ARG A 670 -14.93 -42.69 3.49
N GLY A 671 -13.63 -42.53 3.78
CA GLY A 671 -12.60 -43.45 3.28
C GLY A 671 -12.77 -44.87 3.82
N LEU A 672 -13.08 -45.02 5.11
CA LEU A 672 -13.40 -46.31 5.73
C LEU A 672 -14.64 -46.96 5.11
N TRP A 673 -15.70 -46.18 4.90
CA TRP A 673 -16.91 -46.66 4.25
C TRP A 673 -16.61 -47.17 2.83
N ASP A 674 -15.81 -46.45 2.06
CA ASP A 674 -15.43 -46.87 0.70
C ASP A 674 -14.59 -48.15 0.71
N LEU A 675 -13.57 -48.24 1.57
CA LEU A 675 -12.68 -49.41 1.65
C LEU A 675 -13.38 -50.66 2.18
N THR A 676 -14.24 -50.52 3.19
CA THR A 676 -15.05 -51.64 3.67
C THR A 676 -16.08 -52.09 2.62
N SER A 677 -16.58 -51.16 1.79
CA SER A 677 -17.46 -51.52 0.67
C SER A 677 -16.71 -52.19 -0.47
N LYS A 678 -15.45 -51.80 -0.72
CA LYS A 678 -14.54 -52.47 -1.65
C LYS A 678 -14.31 -53.93 -1.24
N ASP A 679 -14.08 -54.15 0.04
CA ASP A 679 -13.98 -55.46 0.66
C ASP A 679 -15.18 -56.38 0.35
N VAL A 680 -16.40 -55.82 0.36
CA VAL A 680 -17.64 -56.53 -0.06
C VAL A 680 -17.68 -56.71 -1.58
N LEU A 681 -17.26 -55.70 -2.36
CA LEU A 681 -17.18 -55.78 -3.82
C LEU A 681 -16.24 -56.91 -4.27
N ASP A 682 -15.03 -56.98 -3.70
CA ASP A 682 -14.03 -57.99 -4.02
C ASP A 682 -14.58 -59.39 -3.71
N TYR A 683 -15.29 -59.58 -2.59
CA TYR A 683 -16.01 -60.82 -2.30
C TYR A 683 -17.08 -61.16 -3.36
N THR A 684 -17.84 -60.18 -3.84
CA THR A 684 -18.85 -60.40 -4.90
C THR A 684 -18.23 -60.71 -6.26
N GLU A 685 -17.06 -60.14 -6.57
CA GLU A 685 -16.28 -60.45 -7.77
C GLU A 685 -15.65 -61.85 -7.66
N ASP A 686 -15.12 -62.26 -6.50
CA ASP A 686 -14.63 -63.62 -6.23
C ASP A 686 -15.73 -64.69 -6.47
N LEU A 687 -16.97 -64.39 -6.04
CA LEU A 687 -18.14 -65.26 -6.27
C LEU A 687 -18.55 -65.37 -7.75
N ARG A 688 -18.07 -64.47 -8.61
CA ARG A 688 -18.28 -64.52 -10.07
C ARG A 688 -17.24 -65.41 -10.77
N GLU A 689 -16.02 -65.50 -10.24
CA GLU A 689 -14.90 -66.22 -10.86
C GLU A 689 -14.74 -67.69 -10.38
N GLY A 690 -15.35 -68.08 -9.26
CA GLY A 690 -15.25 -69.42 -8.68
C GLY A 690 -16.00 -70.54 -9.41
N ARG A 691 -15.37 -71.73 -9.54
CA ARG A 691 -15.94 -73.02 -10.06
C ARG A 691 -16.93 -73.71 -9.07
N GLY A 692 -17.68 -72.95 -8.28
CA GLY A 692 -18.71 -73.47 -7.37
C GLY A 692 -20.09 -73.45 -8.01
N GLY A 693 -20.96 -74.42 -7.71
CA GLY A 693 -22.30 -74.53 -8.32
C GLY A 693 -23.15 -73.25 -8.18
N GLN A 694 -23.91 -72.91 -9.24
CA GLN A 694 -24.74 -71.71 -9.39
C GLN A 694 -25.63 -71.36 -8.17
N ARG A 695 -26.00 -72.35 -7.36
CA ARG A 695 -26.91 -72.22 -6.21
C ARG A 695 -26.26 -71.61 -4.97
N ASP A 696 -24.96 -71.85 -4.76
CA ASP A 696 -24.22 -71.36 -3.60
C ASP A 696 -23.74 -69.90 -3.82
N ALA A 697 -23.45 -69.56 -5.08
CA ALA A 697 -23.10 -68.19 -5.48
C ALA A 697 -24.27 -67.20 -5.32
N TRP A 698 -25.53 -67.63 -5.55
CA TRP A 698 -26.70 -66.76 -5.36
C TRP A 698 -26.92 -66.38 -3.89
N ARG A 699 -26.80 -67.34 -2.96
CA ARG A 699 -26.91 -67.05 -1.52
C ARG A 699 -25.80 -66.11 -1.05
N GLY A 700 -24.56 -66.31 -1.52
CA GLY A 700 -23.44 -65.40 -1.23
C GLY A 700 -23.71 -63.96 -1.70
N ARG A 701 -24.32 -63.78 -2.88
CA ARG A 701 -24.69 -62.45 -3.41
C ARG A 701 -25.81 -61.79 -2.61
N GLN A 702 -26.84 -62.55 -2.22
CA GLN A 702 -27.92 -62.05 -1.36
C GLN A 702 -27.38 -61.59 0.01
N SER A 703 -26.46 -62.36 0.58
CA SER A 703 -25.75 -62.02 1.81
C SER A 703 -24.88 -60.76 1.66
N ALA A 704 -24.18 -60.60 0.53
CA ALA A 704 -23.40 -59.41 0.22
C ALA A 704 -24.27 -58.17 0.05
N ALA A 705 -25.42 -58.27 -0.65
CA ALA A 705 -26.38 -57.18 -0.80
C ALA A 705 -26.96 -56.71 0.54
N THR A 706 -27.35 -57.66 1.39
CA THR A 706 -27.83 -57.38 2.75
C THR A 706 -26.76 -56.68 3.60
N THR A 707 -25.52 -57.17 3.51
CA THR A 707 -24.36 -56.61 4.22
C THR A 707 -24.08 -55.17 3.79
N LEU A 708 -24.06 -54.91 2.48
CA LEU A 708 -23.81 -53.60 1.91
C LEU A 708 -24.88 -52.58 2.33
N ALA A 709 -26.16 -52.97 2.31
CA ALA A 709 -27.26 -52.10 2.74
C ALA A 709 -27.17 -51.72 4.22
N HIS A 710 -26.83 -52.66 5.10
CA HIS A 710 -26.62 -52.38 6.53
C HIS A 710 -25.42 -51.46 6.76
N MET A 711 -24.31 -51.67 6.05
CA MET A 711 -23.12 -50.82 6.11
C MET A 711 -23.41 -49.38 5.68
N ASP A 712 -24.06 -49.21 4.53
CA ASP A 712 -24.38 -47.87 4.02
C ASP A 712 -25.28 -47.10 4.99
N ASN A 713 -26.29 -47.78 5.57
CA ASN A 713 -27.17 -47.16 6.55
C ASN A 713 -26.42 -46.79 7.83
N PHE A 714 -25.52 -47.65 8.30
CA PHE A 714 -24.68 -47.41 9.46
C PHE A 714 -23.79 -46.16 9.27
N PHE A 715 -22.97 -46.11 8.23
CA PHE A 715 -22.07 -44.98 7.99
C PHE A 715 -22.83 -43.67 7.74
N LYS A 716 -23.96 -43.71 7.02
CA LYS A 716 -24.84 -42.54 6.87
C LYS A 716 -25.36 -42.04 8.21
N THR A 717 -25.79 -42.95 9.09
CA THR A 717 -26.32 -42.60 10.42
C THR A 717 -25.23 -41.99 11.30
N VAL A 718 -24.02 -42.56 11.30
CA VAL A 718 -22.87 -42.03 12.06
C VAL A 718 -22.47 -40.64 11.55
N LEU A 719 -22.33 -40.46 10.23
CA LEU A 719 -21.97 -39.17 9.63
C LEU A 719 -23.05 -38.11 9.86
N THR A 720 -24.33 -38.49 9.76
CA THR A 720 -25.45 -37.57 10.03
C THR A 720 -25.45 -37.12 11.49
N SER A 721 -25.26 -38.06 12.42
CA SER A 721 -25.18 -37.78 13.85
C SER A 721 -23.99 -36.89 14.21
N SER A 722 -22.82 -37.11 13.60
CA SER A 722 -21.63 -36.30 13.86
C SER A 722 -21.68 -34.90 13.24
N MET A 723 -22.39 -34.74 12.12
CA MET A 723 -22.47 -33.47 11.38
C MET A 723 -23.68 -32.59 11.78
N GLY A 724 -24.54 -33.04 12.70
CA GLY A 724 -25.85 -32.43 13.04
C GLY A 724 -25.87 -30.90 13.14
N ASN A 725 -24.88 -30.28 13.82
CA ASN A 725 -24.80 -28.82 13.97
C ASN A 725 -24.13 -28.12 12.75
N ASP A 726 -23.29 -28.82 12.00
CA ASP A 726 -22.54 -28.32 10.82
C ASP A 726 -23.37 -28.38 9.52
N LEU A 727 -24.39 -29.24 9.47
CA LEU A 727 -25.32 -29.42 8.35
C LEU A 727 -26.21 -28.19 8.11
N GLN A 728 -26.53 -27.43 9.17
CA GLN A 728 -27.38 -26.24 9.09
C GLN A 728 -26.62 -24.99 8.61
N ALA A 729 -25.32 -24.90 8.90
CA ALA A 729 -24.46 -23.78 8.51
C ALA A 729 -23.90 -23.89 7.08
N ARG A 730 -23.90 -25.10 6.48
CA ARG A 730 -23.40 -25.36 5.12
C ARG A 730 -24.56 -25.66 4.19
N GLY A 731 -24.86 -24.74 3.28
CA GLY A 731 -25.92 -24.91 2.27
C GLY A 731 -25.95 -26.33 1.67
N GLY A 732 -27.17 -26.85 1.47
CA GLY A 732 -27.46 -28.30 1.34
C GLY A 732 -26.71 -29.09 0.25
N ALA A 733 -26.05 -28.43 -0.71
CA ALA A 733 -25.32 -29.11 -1.78
C ALA A 733 -24.03 -29.82 -1.32
N VAL A 734 -23.33 -29.30 -0.30
CA VAL A 734 -22.10 -29.94 0.22
C VAL A 734 -22.44 -31.08 1.17
N ALA A 735 -23.46 -30.89 2.01
CA ALA A 735 -24.01 -31.92 2.88
C ALA A 735 -24.48 -33.16 2.09
N ASN A 736 -25.16 -32.95 0.95
CA ASN A 736 -25.59 -34.04 0.09
C ASN A 736 -24.43 -34.83 -0.53
N LYS A 737 -23.27 -34.21 -0.77
CA LYS A 737 -22.08 -34.93 -1.28
C LYS A 737 -21.40 -35.76 -0.20
N ASP A 738 -21.36 -35.27 1.03
CA ASP A 738 -20.75 -35.99 2.16
C ASP A 738 -21.58 -37.21 2.61
N LEU A 739 -22.87 -37.29 2.24
CA LEU A 739 -23.78 -38.42 2.51
C LEU A 739 -24.02 -39.34 1.29
N ALA A 740 -23.51 -38.97 0.11
CA ALA A 740 -23.61 -39.78 -1.09
C ALA A 740 -22.83 -41.09 -0.96
N LEU A 741 -23.32 -42.15 -1.62
CA LEU A 741 -22.69 -43.46 -1.65
C LEU A 741 -21.25 -43.34 -2.18
N PRO A 742 -20.25 -43.96 -1.50
CA PRO A 742 -18.90 -44.07 -2.00
C PRO A 742 -18.81 -44.87 -3.32
N GLN A 743 -17.70 -44.72 -4.02
CA GLN A 743 -17.53 -45.28 -5.37
C GLN A 743 -17.61 -46.81 -5.38
N HIS A 744 -16.97 -47.49 -4.42
CA HIS A 744 -16.99 -48.94 -4.37
C HIS A 744 -18.35 -49.48 -3.90
N SER A 745 -19.04 -48.77 -3.01
CA SER A 745 -20.41 -49.09 -2.61
C SER A 745 -21.38 -48.99 -3.80
N ASP A 746 -21.37 -47.88 -4.54
CA ASP A 746 -22.21 -47.70 -5.74
C ASP A 746 -21.92 -48.77 -6.82
N ARG A 747 -20.63 -49.09 -7.04
CA ARG A 747 -20.25 -50.16 -7.97
C ARG A 747 -20.72 -51.53 -7.51
N ALA A 748 -20.64 -51.84 -6.22
CA ALA A 748 -21.12 -53.09 -5.66
C ALA A 748 -22.65 -53.22 -5.79
N HIS A 749 -23.41 -52.15 -5.52
CA HIS A 749 -24.86 -52.11 -5.74
C HIS A 749 -25.22 -52.37 -7.20
N LYS A 750 -24.52 -51.73 -8.15
CA LYS A 750 -24.74 -51.95 -9.59
C LYS A 750 -24.43 -53.38 -10.00
N LEU A 751 -23.30 -53.93 -9.55
CA LEU A 751 -22.91 -55.31 -9.83
C LEU A 751 -23.92 -56.31 -9.27
N LEU A 752 -24.44 -56.08 -8.06
CA LEU A 752 -25.46 -56.94 -7.46
C LEU A 752 -26.81 -56.84 -8.19
N ALA A 753 -27.22 -55.63 -8.61
CA ALA A 753 -28.44 -55.41 -9.40
C ALA A 753 -28.37 -56.04 -10.80
N ASP A 754 -27.24 -55.92 -11.51
CA ASP A 754 -27.03 -56.54 -12.84
C ASP A 754 -27.03 -58.08 -12.75
N ASN A 755 -26.62 -58.61 -11.60
CA ASN A 755 -26.62 -60.05 -11.32
C ASN A 755 -28.01 -60.58 -10.97
N ASP A 756 -28.87 -59.80 -10.32
CA ASP A 756 -30.26 -60.18 -10.07
C ASP A 756 -31.06 -60.19 -11.38
N THR A 757 -30.84 -59.23 -12.28
CA THR A 757 -31.52 -59.19 -13.59
C THR A 757 -31.12 -60.35 -14.50
N THR A 758 -29.84 -60.74 -14.53
CA THR A 758 -29.36 -61.91 -15.30
C THR A 758 -29.90 -63.24 -14.75
N VAL A 759 -30.07 -63.37 -13.43
CA VAL A 759 -30.70 -64.55 -12.84
C VAL A 759 -32.19 -64.59 -13.19
N HIS A 760 -32.91 -63.47 -13.14
CA HIS A 760 -34.32 -63.41 -13.56
C HIS A 760 -34.51 -63.79 -15.05
N MET A 761 -33.65 -63.33 -15.96
CA MET A 761 -33.70 -63.73 -17.37
C MET A 761 -33.40 -65.21 -17.62
N SER A 762 -32.64 -65.87 -16.73
CA SER A 762 -32.37 -67.32 -16.85
C SER A 762 -33.54 -68.22 -16.41
N TYR A 763 -34.50 -67.67 -15.64
CA TYR A 763 -35.71 -68.37 -15.22
C TYR A 763 -36.89 -68.16 -16.19
N ASP A 764 -36.86 -67.13 -17.04
CA ASP A 764 -37.90 -66.85 -18.05
C ASP A 764 -37.76 -67.68 -19.35
N VAL A 765 -36.77 -68.58 -19.44
CA VAL A 765 -36.55 -69.47 -20.62
C VAL A 765 -36.73 -70.97 -20.26
N TYR A 766 -37.48 -71.27 -19.19
CA TYR A 766 -37.97 -72.63 -18.93
C TYR A 766 -39.48 -72.67 -18.68
#